data_AF-O74552-F1
#
_entry.id   AF-O74552-F1
#
_cell.length_a   1.000
_cell.length_b   1.000
_cell.length_c   1.000
_cell.angle_alpha   90.00
_cell.angle_beta   90.00
_cell.angle_gamma   90.00
#
_symmetry.space_group_name_H-M   'P 1'
#
loop_
_entity.id
_entity.type
_entity.pdbx_description
1 polymer ?
#
loop_
_entity_poly.entity_id
_entity_poly.type
_entity_poly.pdbx_seq_one_letter_code
_entity_poly.pdbx_strand_id
1 'polypeptide(L)'
;MNGINTANEEITRSLEESLNICKQSSRLMQRNLQTGRLMDAFRNCSISLVEMRNSALTPKQYYELYMFNMESLRLLGGTLLETHLNGTHNLMDLYELVQYAGSIVPRLYLMITVGSAYLETPNALVREIMNDLLDMCRGVQHPLRGLFLRHYLLTQTRKGLPLGSEDEEDASRKGTVLDSVKFLVINFTEMNKLWVRIQHLGPIKEFSKRTQERNELKVLVGLNLVRLSQLNLDIDTYRDHVLPAIIEQIIECRDSLAQEYLVEVICQAFSDNMHLQTLDTYFGTVIKLSPSVNVTQLVVAMLNRLTDYVQREYESDSSNEDESETVTEKLGDIKINEEVQQKDEQECPGDKVIPPEYAIQEVLWSHVVEVIQSRSGLPLDCIVSILSSILNFFLRCYPYKPQYADRVFQYINEHIINQPSLRSALHERPLQKSLCAILLLPLTYFPSFSYCLELQNFLPVFNAQDPNLRYDIARMIVQKIIEKGHSLSELTEAQELLGFVSVIIEKKGVDSLDDLQNVALMVHYLNNDDPQIQIEILRSLKDTFIKAGENVKYLLPVVVNRCIFLARNFRIFKCMDWAEKVRLLWEFVNTCINVLYKNGDSLELCLALYLSAAEMADQENYPDFAYEFFTQAFSIYEESVLDSELQYQQLLMIIGKLQKTRNFSVDDYDTLITKCTLYASKLLKKPDQCCGIYLASHLWWQVASGEDSRPFQDPKRVLECLQKSLKIADACMDQLTSLKLFINILERYFYYYDQHCESIIAKHISGLIDLTEQNMRSILISSPADLIASDPRAYASSIWEVANVSVIDSLKNHLERATAYAEKRSEDERWSSIFQ
;
A
#
# COMPACT_ATOMS: atom_id res chain seq x y z
N MET A 1 51.35 7.28 3.90
CA MET A 1 50.73 6.34 4.85
C MET A 1 51.52 6.23 6.16
N ASN A 2 52.85 6.03 6.14
CA ASN A 2 53.63 5.81 7.37
C ASN A 2 53.52 6.90 8.45
N GLY A 3 53.44 8.19 8.09
CA GLY A 3 53.34 9.28 9.09
C GLY A 3 52.00 9.37 9.82
N ILE A 4 50.92 8.78 9.28
CA ILE A 4 49.60 8.75 9.95
C ILE A 4 49.58 7.65 11.01
N ASN A 5 50.25 6.52 10.76
CA ASN A 5 50.33 5.43 11.72
C ASN A 5 51.14 5.83 12.97
N THR A 6 52.27 6.52 12.80
CA THR A 6 53.11 6.93 13.93
C THR A 6 52.40 7.92 14.86
N ALA A 7 51.66 8.89 14.32
CA ALA A 7 50.90 9.84 15.13
C ALA A 7 49.77 9.16 15.91
N ASN A 8 49.06 8.21 15.29
CA ASN A 8 48.01 7.44 15.97
C ASN A 8 48.60 6.53 17.08
N GLU A 9 49.77 5.93 16.85
CA GLU A 9 50.47 5.12 17.86
C GLU A 9 50.89 5.95 19.08
N GLU A 10 51.47 7.14 18.88
CA GLU A 10 51.86 8.04 19.97
C GLU A 10 50.67 8.49 20.82
N ILE A 11 49.55 8.85 20.18
CA ILE A 11 48.35 9.29 20.90
C ILE A 11 47.71 8.12 21.66
N THR A 12 47.67 6.93 21.06
CA THR A 12 47.14 5.72 21.73
C THR A 12 47.97 5.36 22.95
N ARG A 13 49.30 5.43 22.83
CA ARG A 13 50.22 5.23 23.95
C ARG A 13 50.00 6.25 25.07
N SER A 14 49.77 7.52 24.74
CA SER A 14 49.48 8.57 25.74
C SER A 14 48.19 8.28 26.52
N LEU A 15 47.15 7.77 25.85
CA LEU A 15 45.92 7.34 26.53
C LEU A 15 46.17 6.15 27.46
N GLU A 16 46.89 5.13 27.00
CA GLU A 16 47.18 3.93 27.80
C GLU A 16 47.98 4.27 29.06
N GLU A 17 48.99 5.14 28.95
CA GLU A 17 49.76 5.64 30.09
C GLU A 17 48.85 6.37 31.10
N SER A 18 47.99 7.28 30.60
CA SER A 18 47.02 8.02 31.43
C SER A 18 46.04 7.06 32.14
N LEU A 19 45.47 6.09 31.42
CA LEU A 19 44.53 5.10 31.99
C LEU A 19 45.19 4.19 33.01
N ASN A 20 46.46 3.82 32.83
CA ASN A 20 47.20 3.01 33.80
C ASN A 20 47.40 3.75 35.12
N ILE A 21 47.74 5.04 35.08
CA ILE A 21 47.84 5.91 36.27
C ILE A 21 46.48 6.02 36.97
N CYS A 22 45.41 6.26 36.21
CA CYS A 22 44.05 6.32 36.74
C CYS A 22 43.62 5.00 37.40
N LYS A 23 43.90 3.84 36.78
CA LYS A 23 43.61 2.51 37.34
C LYS A 23 44.33 2.25 38.66
N GLN A 24 45.62 2.58 38.73
CA GLN A 24 46.39 2.43 39.96
C GLN A 24 45.85 3.34 41.06
N SER A 25 45.61 4.62 40.74
CA SER A 25 45.10 5.63 41.66
C SER A 25 43.69 5.28 42.17
N SER A 26 42.81 4.77 41.30
CA SER A 26 41.46 4.33 41.68
C SER A 26 41.47 3.14 42.64
N ARG A 27 42.38 2.16 42.46
CA ARG A 27 42.53 1.04 43.40
C ARG A 27 43.00 1.51 44.78
N LEU A 28 43.97 2.43 44.81
CA LEU A 28 44.45 3.01 46.06
C LEU A 28 43.38 3.88 46.74
N MET A 29 42.60 4.63 45.97
CA MET A 29 41.46 5.40 46.45
C MET A 29 40.43 4.47 47.11
N GLN A 30 40.00 3.40 46.44
CA GLN A 30 39.03 2.43 46.99
C GLN A 30 39.54 1.81 48.30
N ARG A 31 40.82 1.42 48.36
CA ARG A 31 41.43 0.89 49.60
C ARG A 31 41.44 1.92 50.74
N ASN A 32 41.70 3.18 50.41
CA ASN A 32 41.69 4.27 51.40
C ASN A 32 40.28 4.62 51.88
N LEU A 33 39.28 4.54 51.00
CA LEU A 33 37.87 4.67 51.37
C LEU A 33 37.44 3.56 52.33
N GLN A 34 37.79 2.31 52.05
CA GLN A 34 37.50 1.17 52.93
C GLN A 34 38.17 1.27 54.32
N THR A 35 39.31 1.95 54.41
CA THR A 35 40.03 2.16 55.68
C THR A 35 39.67 3.48 56.38
N GLY A 36 38.69 4.23 55.85
CA GLY A 36 38.24 5.51 56.41
C GLY A 36 39.21 6.68 56.22
N ARG A 37 40.27 6.52 55.41
CA ARG A 37 41.27 7.57 55.16
C ARG A 37 40.83 8.48 54.02
N LEU A 38 39.83 9.33 54.26
CA LEU A 38 39.24 10.20 53.23
C LEU A 38 40.26 11.14 52.59
N MET A 39 41.18 11.73 53.35
CA MET A 39 42.21 12.63 52.80
C MET A 39 43.15 11.94 51.81
N ASP A 40 43.56 10.71 52.11
CA ASP A 40 44.39 9.92 51.20
C ASP A 40 43.58 9.47 49.98
N ALA A 41 42.26 9.23 50.14
CA ALA A 41 41.37 8.95 49.03
C ALA A 41 41.23 10.16 48.09
N PHE A 42 41.02 11.37 48.62
CA PHE A 42 41.00 12.61 47.83
C PHE A 42 42.32 12.83 47.08
N ARG A 43 43.47 12.57 47.74
CA ARG A 43 44.78 12.70 47.09
C ARG A 43 44.93 11.73 45.91
N ASN A 44 44.56 10.46 46.08
CA ASN A 44 44.61 9.48 45.00
C ASN A 44 43.63 9.82 43.86
N CYS A 45 42.42 10.29 44.19
CA CYS A 45 41.46 10.74 43.19
C CYS A 45 42.01 11.94 42.40
N SER A 46 42.62 12.92 43.11
CA SER A 46 43.26 14.08 42.50
C SER A 46 44.39 13.69 41.52
N ILE A 47 45.20 12.66 41.84
CA ILE A 47 46.22 12.12 40.92
C ILE A 47 45.58 11.62 39.62
N SER A 48 44.49 10.84 39.72
CA SER A 48 43.74 10.37 38.55
C SER A 48 43.18 11.54 37.71
N LEU A 49 42.65 12.57 38.37
CA LEU A 49 42.08 13.75 37.71
C LEU A 49 43.14 14.67 37.08
N VAL A 50 44.40 14.61 37.50
CA VAL A 50 45.49 15.36 36.84
C VAL A 50 45.66 14.89 35.41
N GLU A 51 45.41 13.60 35.11
CA GLU A 51 45.47 13.05 33.76
C GLU A 51 44.41 13.66 32.82
N MET A 52 43.30 14.18 33.35
CA MET A 52 42.31 14.95 32.57
C MET A 52 42.87 16.27 32.01
N ARG A 53 44.06 16.67 32.44
CA ARG A 53 44.81 17.80 31.87
C ARG A 53 45.67 17.40 30.66
N ASN A 54 45.58 16.17 30.19
CA ASN A 54 46.26 15.75 28.97
C ASN A 54 45.67 16.52 27.77
N SER A 55 46.53 17.16 26.98
CA SER A 55 46.16 17.94 25.77
C SER A 55 46.32 17.14 24.48
N ALA A 56 46.98 15.98 24.52
CA ALA A 56 47.29 15.18 23.33
C ALA A 56 46.10 14.31 22.88
N LEU A 57 45.09 14.12 23.75
CA LEU A 57 43.98 13.22 23.50
C LEU A 57 42.95 13.82 22.55
N THR A 58 42.49 13.00 21.61
CA THR A 58 41.31 13.31 20.79
C THR A 58 40.03 13.25 21.64
N PRO A 59 38.89 13.81 21.18
CA PRO A 59 37.64 13.77 21.93
C PRO A 59 37.18 12.36 22.35
N LYS A 60 37.34 11.35 21.48
CA LYS A 60 37.01 9.96 21.78
C LYS A 60 37.86 9.37 22.91
N GLN A 61 39.18 9.61 22.85
CA GLN A 61 40.11 9.13 23.86
C GLN A 61 39.93 9.87 25.18
N TYR A 62 39.64 11.18 25.10
CA TYR A 62 39.29 11.98 26.27
C TYR A 62 37.97 11.48 26.89
N TYR A 63 36.98 11.09 26.08
CA TYR A 63 35.74 10.47 26.55
C TYR A 63 36.00 9.17 27.31
N GLU A 64 36.91 8.31 26.83
CA GLU A 64 37.28 7.07 27.53
C GLU A 64 37.94 7.34 28.89
N LEU A 65 38.90 8.27 28.94
CA LEU A 65 39.53 8.70 30.18
C LEU A 65 38.52 9.35 31.14
N TYR A 66 37.58 10.13 30.59
CA TYR A 66 36.49 10.76 31.32
C TYR A 66 35.54 9.74 31.95
N MET A 67 35.10 8.73 31.18
CA MET A 67 34.23 7.65 31.66
C MET A 67 34.87 6.89 32.83
N PHE A 68 36.17 6.58 32.71
CA PHE A 68 36.91 5.93 33.80
C PHE A 68 36.91 6.79 35.07
N ASN A 69 37.22 8.08 34.95
CA ASN A 69 37.23 8.99 36.09
C ASN A 69 35.82 9.21 36.68
N MET A 70 34.76 9.23 35.86
CA MET A 70 33.38 9.31 36.35
C MET A 70 33.02 8.13 37.26
N GLU A 71 33.47 6.93 36.92
CA GLU A 71 33.26 5.74 37.75
C GLU A 71 33.94 5.92 39.11
N SER A 72 35.22 6.27 39.13
CA SER A 72 35.97 6.52 40.37
C SER A 72 35.33 7.61 41.22
N LEU A 73 34.88 8.71 40.61
CA LEU A 73 34.21 9.80 41.31
C LEU A 73 32.83 9.40 41.83
N ARG A 74 32.10 8.54 41.14
CA ARG A 74 30.79 8.04 41.60
C ARG A 74 30.95 7.22 42.88
N LEU A 75 31.97 6.36 42.94
CA LEU A 75 32.30 5.64 44.19
C LEU A 75 32.66 6.60 45.31
N LEU A 76 33.50 7.60 45.03
CA LEU A 76 33.88 8.62 46.01
C LEU A 76 32.64 9.37 46.54
N GLY A 77 31.78 9.86 45.64
CA GLY A 77 30.55 10.58 46.00
C GLY A 77 29.61 9.75 46.87
N GLY A 78 29.42 8.47 46.55
CA GLY A 78 28.60 7.55 47.35
C GLY A 78 29.13 7.37 48.78
N THR A 79 30.43 7.11 48.93
CA THR A 79 31.05 7.00 50.25
C THR A 79 31.00 8.32 51.03
N LEU A 80 31.16 9.46 50.36
CA LEU A 80 31.08 10.77 50.99
C LEU A 80 29.68 11.04 51.56
N LEU A 81 28.63 10.71 50.80
CA LEU A 81 27.25 10.82 51.28
C LEU A 81 27.00 9.92 52.50
N GLU A 82 27.44 8.65 52.45
CA GLU A 82 27.33 7.72 53.60
C GLU A 82 28.06 8.24 54.84
N THR A 83 29.28 8.77 54.67
CA THR A 83 30.07 9.31 55.80
C THR A 83 29.40 10.51 56.45
N HIS A 84 28.67 11.30 55.67
CA HIS A 84 27.90 12.45 56.15
C HIS A 84 26.66 12.04 56.91
N LEU A 85 25.88 11.12 56.34
CA LEU A 85 24.66 10.61 56.97
C LEU A 85 24.97 9.85 58.28
N ASN A 86 26.13 9.21 58.36
CA ASN A 86 26.64 8.60 59.59
C ASN A 86 27.21 9.62 60.60
N GLY A 87 27.24 10.91 60.27
CA GLY A 87 27.74 11.98 61.13
C GLY A 87 29.27 12.02 61.29
N THR A 88 30.03 11.22 60.53
CA THR A 88 31.49 11.14 60.67
C THR A 88 32.22 12.35 60.10
N HIS A 89 31.71 12.93 59.02
CA HIS A 89 32.28 14.11 58.37
C HIS A 89 31.18 15.02 57.82
N ASN A 90 31.35 16.33 57.98
CA ASN A 90 30.44 17.30 57.37
C ASN A 90 30.83 17.55 55.90
N LEU A 91 29.89 17.35 54.97
CA LEU A 91 30.14 17.59 53.54
C LEU A 91 30.45 19.06 53.25
N MET A 92 29.96 20.00 54.06
CA MET A 92 30.27 21.42 53.89
C MET A 92 31.75 21.71 54.19
N ASP A 93 32.28 21.16 55.28
CA ASP A 93 33.70 21.28 55.61
C ASP A 93 34.56 20.59 54.54
N LEU A 94 34.12 19.44 54.02
CA LEU A 94 34.79 18.76 52.90
C LEU A 94 34.72 19.56 51.61
N TYR A 95 33.61 20.26 51.36
CA TYR A 95 33.43 21.12 50.19
C TYR A 95 34.42 22.28 50.23
N GLU A 96 34.56 22.96 51.36
CA GLU A 96 35.56 24.01 51.57
C GLU A 96 36.99 23.44 51.43
N LEU A 97 37.25 22.27 52.00
CA LEU A 97 38.57 21.64 51.95
C LEU A 97 39.03 21.31 50.53
N VAL A 98 38.13 20.79 49.68
CA VAL A 98 38.48 20.48 48.28
C VAL A 98 38.74 21.72 47.43
N GLN A 99 38.28 22.91 47.85
CA GLN A 99 38.64 24.18 47.16
C GLN A 99 40.13 24.49 47.23
N TYR A 100 40.85 23.96 48.24
CA TYR A 100 42.29 24.07 48.37
C TYR A 100 43.07 23.01 47.58
N ALA A 101 42.40 22.07 46.89
CA ALA A 101 43.06 21.12 46.01
C ALA A 101 43.84 21.87 44.91
N GLY A 102 45.01 21.35 44.51
CA GLY A 102 45.95 22.07 43.64
C GLY A 102 45.40 22.54 42.29
N SER A 103 45.72 21.83 41.21
CA SER A 103 45.34 22.24 39.84
C SER A 103 43.84 22.44 39.67
N ILE A 104 43.44 23.41 38.84
CA ILE A 104 42.03 23.80 38.68
C ILE A 104 41.10 22.67 38.20
N VAL A 105 41.54 21.83 37.26
CA VAL A 105 40.69 20.75 36.70
C VAL A 105 40.36 19.69 37.77
N PRO A 106 41.35 19.07 38.46
CA PRO A 106 41.07 18.18 39.59
C PRO A 106 40.20 18.81 40.67
N ARG A 107 40.50 20.07 41.04
CA ARG A 107 39.74 20.82 42.05
C ARG A 107 38.26 20.86 41.72
N LEU A 108 37.91 21.25 40.49
CA LEU A 108 36.51 21.40 40.10
C LEU A 108 35.76 20.07 40.01
N TYR A 109 36.40 19.00 39.54
CA TYR A 109 35.78 17.67 39.57
C TYR A 109 35.46 17.23 41.01
N LEU A 110 36.41 17.40 41.94
CA LEU A 110 36.19 17.09 43.35
C LEU A 110 35.11 17.99 43.97
N MET A 111 35.14 19.29 43.69
CA MET A 111 34.10 20.22 44.13
C MET A 111 32.72 19.81 43.63
N ILE A 112 32.58 19.43 42.36
CA ILE A 112 31.31 18.95 41.82
C ILE A 112 30.86 17.68 42.54
N THR A 113 31.75 16.70 42.76
CA THR A 113 31.41 15.44 43.43
C THR A 113 30.97 15.64 44.88
N VAL A 114 31.70 16.47 45.65
CA VAL A 114 31.36 16.78 47.04
C VAL A 114 30.09 17.64 47.08
N GLY A 115 30.01 18.66 46.22
CA GLY A 115 28.87 19.56 46.11
C GLY A 115 27.58 18.82 45.76
N SER A 116 27.62 17.93 44.76
CA SER A 116 26.44 17.12 44.38
C SER A 116 26.00 16.17 45.47
N ALA A 117 26.94 15.54 46.20
CA ALA A 117 26.61 14.72 47.36
C ALA A 117 25.94 15.57 48.46
N TYR A 118 26.40 16.82 48.66
CA TYR A 118 25.79 17.73 49.60
C TYR A 118 24.38 18.16 49.19
N LEU A 119 24.10 18.35 47.88
CA LEU A 119 22.77 18.68 47.38
C LEU A 119 21.70 17.62 47.73
N GLU A 120 22.09 16.36 47.92
CA GLU A 120 21.17 15.28 48.30
C GLU A 120 20.82 15.27 49.81
N THR A 121 21.42 16.17 50.60
CA THR A 121 21.19 16.24 52.05
C THR A 121 20.03 17.20 52.40
N PRO A 122 19.25 16.91 53.47
CA PRO A 122 18.02 17.66 53.76
C PRO A 122 18.24 19.14 54.14
N ASN A 123 19.41 19.48 54.68
CA ASN A 123 19.75 20.83 55.14
C ASN A 123 20.71 21.57 54.18
N ALA A 124 20.76 21.14 52.92
CA ALA A 124 21.67 21.70 51.94
C ALA A 124 21.30 23.13 51.53
N LEU A 125 22.29 24.02 51.43
CA LEU A 125 22.17 25.33 50.80
C LEU A 125 22.28 25.19 49.27
N VAL A 126 21.30 24.49 48.69
CA VAL A 126 21.29 24.06 47.28
C VAL A 126 21.52 25.22 46.32
N ARG A 127 20.80 26.33 46.49
CA ARG A 127 20.87 27.50 45.61
C ARG A 127 22.27 28.14 45.61
N GLU A 128 22.90 28.27 46.77
CA GLU A 128 24.23 28.86 46.89
C GLU A 128 25.29 27.96 46.24
N ILE A 129 25.25 26.66 46.53
CA ILE A 129 26.20 25.68 45.99
C ILE A 129 26.06 25.55 44.47
N MET A 130 24.84 25.58 43.93
CA MET A 130 24.61 25.55 42.49
C MET A 130 25.22 26.77 41.78
N ASN A 131 25.02 27.97 42.33
CA ASN A 131 25.61 29.20 41.78
C ASN A 131 27.14 29.18 41.88
N ASP A 132 27.70 28.78 43.02
CA ASP A 132 29.15 28.66 43.21
C ASP A 132 29.77 27.65 42.23
N LEU A 133 29.15 26.46 42.06
CA LEU A 133 29.63 25.47 41.10
C LEU A 133 29.61 25.99 39.66
N LEU A 134 28.59 26.76 39.26
CA LEU A 134 28.54 27.38 37.93
C LEU A 134 29.66 28.40 37.73
N ASP A 135 29.88 29.27 38.71
CA ASP A 135 30.90 30.31 38.66
C ASP A 135 32.31 29.71 38.67
N MET A 136 32.56 28.73 39.54
CA MET A 136 33.82 28.02 39.62
C MET A 136 34.12 27.23 38.35
N CYS A 137 33.12 26.63 37.71
CA CYS A 137 33.27 25.97 36.40
C CYS A 137 33.71 26.93 35.27
N ARG A 138 33.54 28.25 35.41
CA ARG A 138 34.08 29.23 34.45
C ARG A 138 35.61 29.27 34.47
N GLY A 139 36.27 28.73 35.49
CA GLY A 139 37.73 28.63 35.55
C GLY A 139 38.36 27.76 34.47
N VAL A 140 37.60 26.85 33.82
CA VAL A 140 38.11 25.96 32.76
C VAL A 140 37.65 26.43 31.39
N GLN A 141 38.51 27.23 30.75
CA GLN A 141 38.25 27.82 29.43
C GLN A 141 38.66 26.95 28.24
N HIS A 142 39.40 25.85 28.49
CA HIS A 142 39.77 24.91 27.44
C HIS A 142 38.52 24.14 26.96
N PRO A 143 38.13 24.22 25.67
CA PRO A 143 36.84 23.72 25.21
C PRO A 143 36.54 22.26 25.54
N LEU A 144 37.45 21.34 25.21
CA LEU A 144 37.23 19.91 25.45
C LEU A 144 37.03 19.63 26.96
N ARG A 145 37.98 20.08 27.80
CA ARG A 145 37.92 19.91 29.26
C ARG A 145 36.70 20.57 29.87
N GLY A 146 36.37 21.79 29.45
CA GLY A 146 35.23 22.54 29.94
C GLY A 146 33.91 21.87 29.59
N LEU A 147 33.78 21.31 28.37
CA LEU A 147 32.60 20.53 27.97
C LEU A 147 32.40 19.31 28.86
N PHE A 148 33.45 18.51 29.07
CA PHE A 148 33.36 17.31 29.90
C PHE A 148 33.15 17.62 31.38
N LEU A 149 33.75 18.69 31.90
CA LEU A 149 33.53 19.15 33.27
C LEU A 149 32.09 19.61 33.48
N ARG A 150 31.53 20.38 32.53
CA ARG A 150 30.15 20.87 32.60
C ARG A 150 29.12 19.77 32.34
N HIS A 151 29.45 18.79 31.50
CA HIS A 151 28.67 17.57 31.37
C HIS A 151 28.68 16.75 32.66
N TYR A 152 29.82 16.70 33.36
CA TYR A 152 29.91 16.08 34.68
C TYR A 152 29.03 16.81 35.70
N LEU A 153 29.10 18.14 35.76
CA LEU A 153 28.21 18.98 36.59
C LEU A 153 26.73 18.66 36.32
N LEU A 154 26.33 18.65 35.05
CA LEU A 154 24.96 18.29 34.64
C LEU A 154 24.55 16.89 35.10
N THR A 155 25.46 15.92 35.01
CA THR A 155 25.17 14.53 35.38
C THR A 155 25.03 14.36 36.89
N GLN A 156 25.94 14.96 37.67
CA GLN A 156 25.97 14.80 39.12
C GLN A 156 24.84 15.58 39.82
N THR A 157 24.44 16.73 39.28
CA THR A 157 23.38 17.56 39.90
C THR A 157 21.97 17.02 39.67
N ARG A 158 21.78 15.99 38.84
CA ARG A 158 20.46 15.43 38.45
C ARG A 158 19.49 15.22 39.62
N LYS A 159 19.97 14.68 40.74
CA LYS A 159 19.12 14.35 41.90
C LYS A 159 18.92 15.51 42.88
N GLY A 160 19.78 16.53 42.80
CA GLY A 160 19.81 17.65 43.75
C GLY A 160 19.22 18.95 43.20
N LEU A 161 18.62 18.93 42.00
CA LEU A 161 17.99 20.11 41.42
C LEU A 161 16.70 20.45 42.18
N PRO A 162 16.48 21.70 42.60
CA PRO A 162 15.25 22.11 43.26
C PRO A 162 14.04 21.99 42.34
N LEU A 163 12.97 21.40 42.88
CA LEU A 163 11.68 21.23 42.22
C LEU A 163 10.52 21.96 42.95
N GLY A 164 10.82 22.69 44.02
CA GLY A 164 9.83 23.40 44.82
C GLY A 164 9.35 24.72 44.18
N SER A 165 8.24 25.24 44.69
CA SER A 165 7.71 26.56 44.34
C SER A 165 8.30 27.67 45.22
N GLU A 166 8.10 28.93 44.82
CA GLU A 166 8.52 30.10 45.62
C GLU A 166 7.80 30.19 46.98
N ASP A 167 6.63 29.55 47.12
CA ASP A 167 5.80 29.60 48.32
C ASP A 167 6.32 28.73 49.48
N GLU A 168 7.29 27.84 49.23
CA GLU A 168 7.85 26.99 50.27
C GLU A 168 8.71 27.80 51.26
N GLU A 169 8.52 27.59 52.57
CA GLU A 169 9.26 28.30 53.64
C GLU A 169 10.80 28.20 53.48
N ASP A 170 11.27 27.10 52.88
CA ASP A 170 12.69 26.82 52.62
C ASP A 170 13.17 27.25 51.22
N ALA A 171 12.34 27.90 50.39
CA ALA A 171 12.69 28.30 49.02
C ALA A 171 13.98 29.14 48.95
N SER A 172 14.24 29.98 49.96
CA SER A 172 15.48 30.75 50.07
C SER A 172 16.75 29.89 50.15
N ARG A 173 16.66 28.68 50.72
CA ARG A 173 17.78 27.74 50.91
C ARG A 173 17.80 26.66 49.83
N LYS A 174 16.67 25.96 49.64
CA LYS A 174 16.55 24.85 48.68
C LYS A 174 16.50 25.35 47.24
N GLY A 175 16.00 26.56 46.99
CA GLY A 175 15.75 27.07 45.64
C GLY A 175 14.46 26.51 45.04
N THR A 176 14.18 26.94 43.82
CA THR A 176 12.93 26.69 43.10
C THR A 176 13.16 25.98 41.76
N VAL A 177 12.08 25.54 41.10
CA VAL A 177 12.14 25.08 39.70
C VAL A 177 12.82 26.12 38.80
N LEU A 178 12.57 27.42 39.00
CA LEU A 178 13.19 28.49 38.22
C LEU A 178 14.71 28.59 38.45
N ASP A 179 15.19 28.32 39.67
CA ASP A 179 16.63 28.22 39.95
C ASP A 179 17.26 27.04 39.19
N SER A 180 16.57 25.90 39.11
CA SER A 180 16.98 24.75 38.29
C SER A 180 17.03 25.09 36.81
N VAL A 181 15.99 25.76 36.29
CA VAL A 181 15.95 26.24 34.90
C VAL A 181 17.12 27.16 34.62
N LYS A 182 17.33 28.20 35.44
CA LYS A 182 18.43 29.14 35.31
C LYS A 182 19.78 28.44 35.34
N PHE A 183 19.97 27.49 36.26
CA PHE A 183 21.20 26.73 36.37
C PHE A 183 21.51 25.94 35.08
N LEU A 184 20.51 25.24 34.55
CA LEU A 184 20.66 24.45 33.33
C LEU A 184 20.85 25.33 32.09
N VAL A 185 20.14 26.45 31.98
CA VAL A 185 20.30 27.41 30.87
C VAL A 185 21.68 28.04 30.87
N ILE A 186 22.21 28.43 32.04
CA ILE A 186 23.58 28.96 32.13
C ILE A 186 24.60 27.88 31.76
N ASN A 187 24.42 26.65 32.25
CA ASN A 187 25.33 25.57 31.91
C ASN A 187 25.29 25.24 30.41
N PHE A 188 24.09 25.16 29.83
CA PHE A 188 23.86 25.01 28.39
C PHE A 188 24.55 26.10 27.58
N THR A 189 24.34 27.37 27.96
CA THR A 189 24.93 28.54 27.31
C THR A 189 26.45 28.44 27.26
N GLU A 190 27.08 28.15 28.40
CA GLU A 190 28.54 28.03 28.48
C GLU A 190 29.06 26.79 27.75
N MET A 191 28.35 25.67 27.79
CA MET A 191 28.68 24.48 26.99
C MET A 191 28.59 24.77 25.48
N ASN A 192 27.53 25.46 25.03
CA ASN A 192 27.38 25.84 23.64
C ASN A 192 28.52 26.77 23.18
N LYS A 193 28.89 27.78 23.99
CA LYS A 193 30.03 28.66 23.72
C LYS A 193 31.34 27.88 23.55
N LEU A 194 31.62 26.93 24.45
CA LEU A 194 32.82 26.10 24.35
C LEU A 194 32.77 25.19 23.11
N TRP A 195 31.63 24.61 22.82
CA TRP A 195 31.43 23.74 21.67
C TRP A 195 31.62 24.46 20.33
N VAL A 196 31.04 25.65 20.16
CA VAL A 196 31.25 26.50 18.98
C VAL A 196 32.71 26.94 18.88
N ARG A 197 33.33 27.31 20.01
CA ARG A 197 34.75 27.72 20.05
C ARG A 197 35.70 26.66 19.49
N ILE A 198 35.40 25.36 19.63
CA ILE A 198 36.23 24.27 19.07
C ILE A 198 36.51 24.52 17.59
N GLN A 199 35.54 24.99 16.80
CA GLN A 199 35.72 25.17 15.37
C GLN A 199 36.83 26.17 15.00
N HIS A 200 37.06 27.15 15.87
CA HIS A 200 37.98 28.27 15.67
C HIS A 200 39.34 28.06 16.34
N LEU A 201 39.58 26.91 16.97
CA LEU A 201 40.88 26.59 17.55
C LEU A 201 41.85 26.04 16.50
N GLY A 202 42.92 26.78 16.22
CA GLY A 202 44.02 26.30 15.40
C GLY A 202 43.89 26.58 13.89
N PRO A 203 44.73 25.96 13.06
CA PRO A 203 44.84 26.29 11.64
C PRO A 203 43.59 25.89 10.84
N ILE A 204 43.34 26.63 9.75
CA ILE A 204 42.19 26.42 8.85
C ILE A 204 42.22 25.03 8.19
N LYS A 205 43.41 24.46 7.95
CA LYS A 205 43.58 23.13 7.32
C LYS A 205 42.87 22.00 8.07
N GLU A 206 42.68 22.15 9.38
CA GLU A 206 42.05 21.16 10.25
C GLU A 206 40.57 21.45 10.53
N PHE A 207 39.98 22.46 9.85
CA PHE A 207 38.59 22.85 10.05
C PHE A 207 37.61 21.68 9.92
N SER A 208 37.76 20.84 8.88
CA SER A 208 36.91 19.67 8.66
C SER A 208 37.05 18.61 9.77
N LYS A 209 38.27 18.41 10.27
CA LYS A 209 38.52 17.50 11.41
C LYS A 209 37.80 18.01 12.66
N ARG A 210 37.87 19.31 12.94
CA ARG A 210 37.16 19.92 14.08
C ARG A 210 35.66 19.88 13.94
N THR A 211 35.12 20.00 12.72
CA THR A 211 33.68 19.81 12.46
C THR A 211 33.25 18.38 12.82
N GLN A 212 34.05 17.37 12.46
CA GLN A 212 33.78 15.98 12.84
C GLN A 212 33.86 15.78 14.36
N GLU A 213 34.89 16.30 15.02
CA GLU A 213 35.03 16.27 16.48
C GLU A 213 33.85 16.95 17.19
N ARG A 214 33.35 18.08 16.66
CA ARG A 214 32.16 18.76 17.17
C ARG A 214 30.90 17.92 17.00
N ASN A 215 30.75 17.22 15.88
CA ASN A 215 29.64 16.29 15.66
C ASN A 215 29.64 15.13 16.66
N GLU A 216 30.81 14.65 17.07
CA GLU A 216 30.94 13.62 18.11
C GLU A 216 30.57 14.15 19.51
N LEU A 217 30.85 15.44 19.78
CA LEU A 217 30.62 16.07 21.09
C LEU A 217 29.22 16.68 21.26
N LYS A 218 28.43 16.82 20.20
CA LYS A 218 27.14 17.54 20.20
C LYS A 218 26.17 17.06 21.29
N VAL A 219 26.15 15.75 21.53
CA VAL A 219 25.29 15.10 22.55
C VAL A 219 25.52 15.67 23.94
N LEU A 220 26.76 16.01 24.30
CA LEU A 220 27.08 16.58 25.62
C LEU A 220 26.34 17.91 25.85
N VAL A 221 26.18 18.71 24.79
CA VAL A 221 25.49 20.00 24.85
C VAL A 221 23.98 19.79 24.88
N GLY A 222 23.46 18.94 23.97
CA GLY A 222 22.03 18.66 23.84
C GLY A 222 21.39 18.04 25.09
N LEU A 223 22.17 17.31 25.90
CA LEU A 223 21.70 16.75 27.18
C LEU A 223 21.21 17.80 28.19
N ASN A 224 21.63 19.07 28.08
CA ASN A 224 21.05 20.12 28.93
C ASN A 224 19.58 20.38 28.60
N LEU A 225 19.20 20.31 27.31
CA LEU A 225 17.82 20.51 26.87
C LEU A 225 16.94 19.32 27.27
N VAL A 226 17.48 18.10 27.14
CA VAL A 226 16.83 16.87 27.64
C VAL A 226 16.66 16.93 29.17
N ARG A 227 17.60 17.53 29.90
CA ARG A 227 17.46 17.74 31.35
C ARG A 227 16.36 18.76 31.65
N LEU A 228 16.28 19.84 30.91
CA LEU A 228 15.22 20.85 31.05
C LEU A 228 13.84 20.24 30.83
N SER A 229 13.66 19.38 29.83
CA SER A 229 12.38 18.72 29.58
C SER A 229 11.96 17.72 30.67
N GLN A 230 12.90 17.28 31.51
CA GLN A 230 12.64 16.38 32.65
C GLN A 230 12.22 17.10 33.93
N LEU A 231 12.18 18.44 33.94
CA LEU A 231 11.82 19.23 35.13
C LEU A 231 10.30 19.31 35.41
N ASN A 232 9.46 18.63 34.63
CA ASN A 232 7.98 18.68 34.74
C ASN A 232 7.44 20.12 34.82
N LEU A 233 7.90 20.96 33.89
CA LEU A 233 7.52 22.35 33.83
C LEU A 233 6.06 22.51 33.38
N ASP A 234 5.38 23.49 33.94
CA ASP A 234 4.13 23.99 33.38
C ASP A 234 4.38 24.73 32.06
N ILE A 235 3.31 24.90 31.29
CA ILE A 235 3.38 25.44 29.94
C ILE A 235 3.80 26.91 29.91
N ASP A 236 3.37 27.71 30.89
CA ASP A 236 3.68 29.12 30.97
C ASP A 236 5.18 29.31 31.28
N THR A 237 5.71 28.58 32.24
CA THR A 237 7.17 28.57 32.52
C THR A 237 7.98 28.15 31.30
N TYR A 238 7.54 27.13 30.56
CA TYR A 238 8.23 26.72 29.33
C TYR A 238 8.21 27.81 28.26
N ARG A 239 7.02 28.33 27.94
CA ARG A 239 6.79 29.33 26.87
C ARG A 239 7.47 30.65 27.18
N ASP A 240 7.42 31.10 28.42
CA ASP A 240 7.77 32.48 28.79
C ASP A 240 9.21 32.59 29.33
N HIS A 241 9.81 31.51 29.83
CA HIS A 241 11.16 31.53 30.41
C HIS A 241 12.15 30.56 29.75
N VAL A 242 11.77 29.30 29.52
CA VAL A 242 12.72 28.28 29.05
C VAL A 242 13.01 28.39 27.57
N LEU A 243 11.97 28.32 26.75
CA LEU A 243 12.10 28.31 25.29
C LEU A 243 12.75 29.60 24.77
N PRO A 244 12.36 30.82 25.21
CA PRO A 244 13.01 32.06 24.76
C PRO A 244 14.51 32.09 25.08
N ALA A 245 14.91 31.65 26.29
CA ALA A 245 16.30 31.63 26.69
C ALA A 245 17.14 30.64 25.86
N ILE A 246 16.58 29.47 25.51
CA ILE A 246 17.25 28.52 24.61
C ILE A 246 17.38 29.12 23.19
N ILE A 247 16.30 29.71 22.67
CA ILE A 247 16.26 30.27 21.32
C ILE A 247 17.24 31.42 21.15
N GLU A 248 17.32 32.32 22.14
CA GLU A 248 18.30 33.41 22.16
C GLU A 248 19.71 32.85 21.93
N GLN A 249 20.09 31.82 22.68
CA GLN A 249 21.40 31.16 22.55
C GLN A 249 21.60 30.46 21.19
N ILE A 250 20.55 29.89 20.60
CA ILE A 250 20.61 29.27 19.27
C ILE A 250 20.83 30.34 18.21
N ILE A 251 20.10 31.46 18.25
CA ILE A 251 20.21 32.52 17.24
C ILE A 251 21.54 33.25 17.37
N GLU A 252 21.96 33.59 18.58
CA GLU A 252 23.19 34.35 18.84
C GLU A 252 24.46 33.59 18.48
N CYS A 253 24.46 32.26 18.53
CA CYS A 253 25.67 31.49 18.28
C CYS A 253 26.14 31.55 16.81
N ARG A 254 25.24 31.84 15.86
CA ARG A 254 25.49 31.98 14.41
C ARG A 254 26.33 30.85 13.80
N ASP A 255 26.22 29.65 14.38
CA ASP A 255 26.94 28.47 13.93
C ASP A 255 25.96 27.45 13.36
N SER A 256 26.14 27.10 12.08
CA SER A 256 25.20 26.26 11.34
C SER A 256 24.97 24.90 11.99
N LEU A 257 26.05 24.24 12.41
CA LEU A 257 26.00 22.90 12.99
C LEU A 257 25.29 22.94 14.34
N ALA A 258 25.60 23.93 15.17
CA ALA A 258 24.96 24.11 16.47
C ALA A 258 23.47 24.46 16.32
N GLN A 259 23.14 25.39 15.44
CA GLN A 259 21.76 25.80 15.20
C GLN A 259 20.87 24.63 14.75
N GLU A 260 21.34 23.87 13.76
CA GLU A 260 20.62 22.71 13.24
C GLU A 260 20.37 21.67 14.34
N TYR A 261 21.43 21.26 15.04
CA TYR A 261 21.33 20.23 16.06
C TYR A 261 20.49 20.66 17.27
N LEU A 262 20.63 21.91 17.75
CA LEU A 262 19.93 22.36 18.94
C LEU A 262 18.43 22.53 18.69
N VAL A 263 18.02 23.00 17.51
CA VAL A 263 16.60 23.06 17.13
C VAL A 263 16.02 21.66 16.98
N GLU A 264 16.77 20.72 16.38
CA GLU A 264 16.37 19.31 16.31
C GLU A 264 16.16 18.71 17.72
N VAL A 265 17.05 19.02 18.68
CA VAL A 265 16.89 18.56 20.07
C VAL A 265 15.66 19.19 20.73
N ILE A 266 15.34 20.46 20.49
CA ILE A 266 14.07 21.06 20.96
C ILE A 266 12.90 20.25 20.43
N CYS A 267 12.87 19.99 19.12
CA CYS A 267 11.83 19.22 18.46
C CYS A 267 11.70 17.79 18.99
N GLN A 268 12.73 17.19 19.58
CA GLN A 268 12.71 15.82 20.11
C GLN A 268 12.43 15.75 21.62
N ALA A 269 12.97 16.69 22.40
CA ALA A 269 13.06 16.57 23.86
C ALA A 269 11.80 17.04 24.61
N PHE A 270 11.07 18.03 24.10
CA PHE A 270 9.89 18.59 24.76
C PHE A 270 8.61 17.84 24.37
N SER A 271 7.51 18.01 25.12
CA SER A 271 6.26 17.27 24.89
C SER A 271 5.47 17.83 23.70
N ASP A 272 4.55 17.02 23.17
CA ASP A 272 3.73 17.40 22.02
C ASP A 272 2.81 18.60 22.32
N ASN A 273 2.23 18.65 23.53
CA ASN A 273 1.42 19.78 23.99
C ASN A 273 2.21 21.10 24.05
N MET A 274 3.46 21.03 24.53
CA MET A 274 4.36 22.19 24.57
C MET A 274 4.66 22.71 23.15
N HIS A 275 4.86 21.80 22.19
CA HIS A 275 5.08 22.18 20.80
C HIS A 275 3.84 22.83 20.18
N LEU A 276 2.64 22.28 20.37
CA LEU A 276 1.40 22.86 19.84
C LEU A 276 1.21 24.33 20.24
N GLN A 277 1.52 24.67 21.50
CA GLN A 277 1.38 26.05 22.00
C GLN A 277 2.55 26.98 21.63
N THR A 278 3.65 26.44 21.08
CA THR A 278 4.87 27.20 20.80
C THR A 278 5.32 27.11 19.34
N LEU A 279 4.44 26.69 18.43
CA LEU A 279 4.72 26.59 17.00
C LEU A 279 5.19 27.92 16.42
N ASP A 280 4.54 29.03 16.76
CA ASP A 280 4.93 30.36 16.30
C ASP A 280 6.38 30.69 16.67
N THR A 281 6.76 30.37 17.91
CA THR A 281 8.11 30.59 18.43
C THR A 281 9.12 29.66 17.75
N TYR A 282 8.74 28.39 17.53
CA TYR A 282 9.59 27.40 16.85
C TYR A 282 9.85 27.78 15.38
N PHE A 283 8.81 28.01 14.59
CA PHE A 283 8.94 28.37 13.17
C PHE A 283 9.55 29.76 12.99
N GLY A 284 9.20 30.72 13.85
CA GLY A 284 9.88 32.02 13.91
C GLY A 284 11.39 31.90 14.20
N THR A 285 11.80 30.88 14.94
CA THR A 285 13.22 30.56 15.15
C THR A 285 13.86 29.98 13.89
N VAL A 286 13.20 29.01 13.24
CA VAL A 286 13.66 28.38 11.99
C VAL A 286 13.94 29.43 10.90
N ILE A 287 13.10 30.46 10.79
CA ILE A 287 13.28 31.57 9.84
C ILE A 287 14.55 32.39 10.15
N LYS A 288 14.84 32.61 11.44
CA LYS A 288 15.99 33.42 11.91
C LYS A 288 17.34 32.69 11.89
N LEU A 289 17.39 31.38 11.62
CA LEU A 289 18.65 30.62 11.58
C LEU A 289 19.57 31.09 10.43
N SER A 290 20.85 30.75 10.52
CA SER A 290 21.84 31.11 9.50
C SER A 290 21.48 30.49 8.14
N PRO A 291 21.82 31.13 7.00
CA PRO A 291 21.46 30.63 5.67
C PRO A 291 21.98 29.23 5.30
N SER A 292 23.05 28.78 5.95
CA SER A 292 23.65 27.46 5.71
C SER A 292 22.97 26.31 6.44
N VAL A 293 21.99 26.60 7.33
CA VAL A 293 21.29 25.58 8.11
C VAL A 293 20.28 24.84 7.24
N ASN A 294 20.23 23.51 7.36
CA ASN A 294 19.23 22.70 6.67
C ASN A 294 17.85 22.82 7.33
N VAL A 295 17.11 23.88 6.99
CA VAL A 295 15.76 24.11 7.53
C VAL A 295 14.75 23.04 7.09
N THR A 296 14.97 22.38 5.95
CA THR A 296 14.07 21.35 5.42
C THR A 296 13.91 20.20 6.40
N GLN A 297 15.03 19.70 6.95
CA GLN A 297 14.99 18.62 7.94
C GLN A 297 14.27 19.05 9.23
N LEU A 298 14.46 20.29 9.68
CA LEU A 298 13.84 20.80 10.91
C LEU A 298 12.33 20.96 10.80
N VAL A 299 11.85 21.42 9.64
CA VAL A 299 10.41 21.56 9.34
C VAL A 299 9.77 20.18 9.20
N VAL A 300 10.37 19.30 8.40
CA VAL A 300 9.89 17.92 8.20
C VAL A 300 9.81 17.16 9.53
N ALA A 301 10.84 17.29 10.40
CA ALA A 301 10.84 16.64 11.71
C ALA A 301 9.66 17.10 12.58
N MET A 302 9.38 18.41 12.63
CA MET A 302 8.26 18.94 13.41
C MET A 302 6.91 18.47 12.84
N LEU A 303 6.72 18.54 11.53
CA LEU A 303 5.48 18.11 10.88
C LEU A 303 5.21 16.61 11.07
N ASN A 304 6.23 15.77 10.91
CA ASN A 304 6.11 14.34 11.15
C ASN A 304 5.81 14.06 12.62
N ARG A 305 6.46 14.77 13.56
CA ARG A 305 6.18 14.63 14.99
C ARG A 305 4.72 14.93 15.32
N LEU A 306 4.18 16.03 14.80
CA LEU A 306 2.77 16.39 15.02
C LEU A 306 1.81 15.36 14.38
N THR A 307 2.18 14.84 13.22
CA THR A 307 1.41 13.78 12.56
C THR A 307 1.39 12.51 13.42
N ASP A 308 2.56 12.07 13.89
CA ASP A 308 2.70 10.88 14.74
C ASP A 308 2.04 11.06 16.10
N TYR A 309 2.00 12.27 16.63
CA TYR A 309 1.23 12.59 17.84
C TYR A 309 -0.26 12.36 17.63
N VAL A 310 -0.86 12.95 16.58
CA VAL A 310 -2.30 12.78 16.30
C VAL A 310 -2.67 11.31 16.08
N GLN A 311 -1.83 10.56 15.36
CA GLN A 311 -2.11 9.15 15.14
C GLN A 311 -2.05 8.33 16.43
N ARG A 312 -1.04 8.56 17.28
CA ARG A 312 -0.90 7.83 18.55
C ARG A 312 -2.06 8.09 19.50
N GLU A 313 -2.47 9.34 19.68
CA GLU A 313 -3.58 9.69 20.58
C GLU A 313 -4.93 9.18 20.05
N TYR A 314 -5.16 9.29 18.74
CA TYR A 314 -6.38 8.78 18.12
C TYR A 314 -6.49 7.25 18.23
N GLU A 315 -5.39 6.52 18.01
CA GLU A 315 -5.35 5.07 18.21
C GLU A 315 -5.60 4.70 19.67
N SER A 316 -5.02 5.41 20.64
CA SER A 316 -5.28 5.13 22.06
C SER A 316 -6.73 5.37 22.48
N ASP A 317 -7.36 6.44 21.98
CA ASP A 317 -8.76 6.72 22.30
C ASP A 317 -9.70 5.67 21.70
N SER A 318 -9.48 5.27 20.44
CA SER A 318 -10.27 4.21 19.79
C SER A 318 -10.20 2.87 20.54
N SER A 319 -9.02 2.51 21.07
CA SER A 319 -8.85 1.28 21.85
C SER A 319 -9.57 1.31 23.21
N ASN A 320 -9.77 2.50 23.79
CA ASN A 320 -10.49 2.65 25.07
C ASN A 320 -12.01 2.63 24.88
N GLU A 321 -12.51 3.13 23.73
CA GLU A 321 -13.93 3.08 23.37
C GLU A 321 -14.39 1.62 23.14
N ASP A 322 -13.64 0.83 22.37
CA ASP A 322 -13.95 -0.59 22.09
C ASP A 322 -14.04 -1.45 23.39
N GLU A 323 -13.21 -1.18 24.39
CA GLU A 323 -13.27 -1.87 25.69
C GLU A 323 -14.45 -1.43 26.57
N SER A 324 -14.92 -0.17 26.44
CA SER A 324 -16.11 0.29 27.18
C SER A 324 -17.41 -0.16 26.54
N GLU A 325 -17.52 -0.12 25.20
CA GLU A 325 -18.75 -0.49 24.50
C GLU A 325 -19.09 -1.98 24.67
N THR A 326 -18.08 -2.84 24.75
CA THR A 326 -18.30 -4.27 25.04
C THR A 326 -18.91 -4.55 26.42
N VAL A 327 -18.84 -3.62 27.37
CA VAL A 327 -19.45 -3.78 28.70
C VAL A 327 -20.87 -3.20 28.75
N THR A 328 -21.17 -2.12 28.02
CA THR A 328 -22.49 -1.47 28.09
C THR A 328 -23.52 -1.98 27.09
N GLU A 329 -23.13 -2.54 25.94
CA GLU A 329 -24.11 -2.99 24.93
C GLU A 329 -24.84 -4.29 25.27
N LYS A 330 -24.41 -5.03 26.30
CA LYS A 330 -25.18 -6.20 26.77
C LYS A 330 -26.41 -5.86 27.61
N LEU A 331 -26.76 -4.58 27.79
CA LEU A 331 -27.88 -4.19 28.65
C LEU A 331 -28.70 -2.99 28.11
N GLY A 332 -29.41 -3.15 26.98
CA GLY A 332 -30.47 -2.20 26.64
C GLY A 332 -30.98 -2.20 25.20
N ASP A 333 -32.09 -2.92 24.99
CA ASP A 333 -33.16 -2.65 24.01
C ASP A 333 -32.81 -2.16 22.60
N ILE A 334 -32.78 -3.14 21.69
CA ILE A 334 -32.97 -3.04 20.25
C ILE A 334 -34.25 -2.23 19.95
N LYS A 335 -34.11 -0.94 19.66
CA LYS A 335 -35.15 -0.15 18.97
C LYS A 335 -34.67 0.14 17.56
N ILE A 336 -35.23 -0.64 16.65
CA ILE A 336 -35.16 -0.46 15.19
C ILE A 336 -35.82 0.88 14.87
N ASN A 337 -35.03 1.94 14.81
CA ASN A 337 -35.45 3.20 14.19
C ASN A 337 -34.72 3.32 12.86
N GLU A 338 -35.52 3.54 11.83
CA GLU A 338 -35.16 3.65 10.42
C GLU A 338 -33.96 4.60 10.22
N GLU A 339 -32.87 4.05 9.68
CA GLU A 339 -31.68 4.76 9.25
C GLU A 339 -32.06 5.72 8.11
N VAL A 340 -32.46 6.93 8.47
CA VAL A 340 -32.24 8.08 7.60
C VAL A 340 -30.72 8.20 7.51
N GLN A 341 -30.16 7.95 6.31
CA GLN A 341 -28.78 8.23 5.93
C GLN A 341 -28.51 9.75 6.09
N GLN A 342 -28.46 10.22 7.33
CA GLN A 342 -27.70 11.38 7.69
C GLN A 342 -26.28 10.98 7.36
N LYS A 343 -25.61 11.76 6.50
CA LYS A 343 -24.17 11.68 6.36
C LYS A 343 -23.64 11.88 7.77
N ASP A 344 -23.33 10.80 8.49
CA ASP A 344 -22.56 10.87 9.71
C ASP A 344 -21.36 11.73 9.32
N GLU A 345 -21.27 12.93 9.92
CA GLU A 345 -20.14 13.81 9.69
C GLU A 345 -18.93 13.03 10.21
N GLN A 346 -18.26 12.29 9.31
CA GLN A 346 -17.18 11.41 9.67
C GLN A 346 -16.10 12.24 10.37
N GLU A 347 -15.96 12.02 11.67
CA GLU A 347 -15.09 12.83 12.50
C GLU A 347 -13.63 12.64 12.09
N CYS A 348 -12.89 13.74 12.04
CA CYS A 348 -11.49 13.74 11.65
C CYS A 348 -10.60 13.47 12.88
N PRO A 349 -9.55 12.63 12.79
CA PRO A 349 -8.62 12.39 13.91
C PRO A 349 -8.03 13.66 14.52
N GLY A 350 -7.73 14.64 13.67
CA GLY A 350 -7.21 15.94 14.10
C GLY A 350 -8.21 16.76 14.91
N ASP A 351 -9.51 16.62 14.66
CA ASP A 351 -10.56 17.34 15.42
C ASP A 351 -10.78 16.70 16.81
N LYS A 352 -10.51 15.39 16.97
CA LYS A 352 -10.54 14.70 18.28
C LYS A 352 -9.34 15.04 19.16
N VAL A 353 -8.14 15.03 18.59
CA VAL A 353 -6.88 15.15 19.36
C VAL A 353 -6.49 16.61 19.60
N ILE A 354 -6.67 17.49 18.61
CA ILE A 354 -6.19 18.86 18.67
C ILE A 354 -7.38 19.81 18.88
N PRO A 355 -7.39 20.61 19.96
CA PRO A 355 -8.46 21.57 20.20
C PRO A 355 -8.64 22.54 19.01
N PRO A 356 -9.88 22.79 18.57
CA PRO A 356 -10.17 23.60 17.38
C PRO A 356 -9.70 25.06 17.54
N GLU A 357 -9.53 25.53 18.77
CA GLU A 357 -9.01 26.86 19.12
C GLU A 357 -7.61 27.12 18.54
N TYR A 358 -6.80 26.07 18.36
CA TYR A 358 -5.47 26.21 17.78
C TYR A 358 -5.49 26.54 16.29
N ALA A 359 -6.61 26.31 15.59
CA ALA A 359 -6.71 26.45 14.13
C ALA A 359 -5.47 25.86 13.41
N ILE A 360 -5.05 24.67 13.86
CA ILE A 360 -3.72 24.11 13.57
C ILE A 360 -3.43 24.00 12.07
N GLN A 361 -4.47 23.81 11.26
CA GLN A 361 -4.39 23.71 9.81
C GLN A 361 -3.89 25.03 9.18
N GLU A 362 -4.47 26.15 9.60
CA GLU A 362 -4.11 27.49 9.12
C GLU A 362 -2.77 27.95 9.70
N VAL A 363 -2.51 27.63 10.97
CA VAL A 363 -1.25 27.97 11.64
C VAL A 363 -0.06 27.25 10.97
N LEU A 364 -0.14 25.92 10.83
CA LEU A 364 0.94 25.14 10.18
C LEU A 364 1.13 25.52 8.72
N TRP A 365 0.04 25.73 7.98
CA TRP A 365 0.15 26.16 6.59
C TRP A 365 0.87 27.50 6.47
N SER A 366 0.46 28.49 7.27
CA SER A 366 1.06 29.82 7.27
C SER A 366 2.55 29.77 7.58
N HIS A 367 2.94 29.01 8.63
CA HIS A 367 4.35 28.84 9.01
C HIS A 367 5.18 28.15 7.93
N VAL A 368 4.66 27.08 7.34
CA VAL A 368 5.38 26.35 6.28
C VAL A 368 5.61 27.26 5.07
N VAL A 369 4.58 27.99 4.64
CA VAL A 369 4.70 28.93 3.51
C VAL A 369 5.68 30.06 3.84
N GLU A 370 5.63 30.62 5.05
CA GLU A 370 6.53 31.68 5.47
C GLU A 370 7.99 31.21 5.49
N VAL A 371 8.26 29.99 5.96
CA VAL A 371 9.61 29.40 5.95
C VAL A 371 10.12 29.22 4.52
N ILE A 372 9.29 28.69 3.62
CA ILE A 372 9.66 28.49 2.20
C ILE A 372 9.95 29.85 1.53
N GLN A 373 9.11 30.85 1.75
CA GLN A 373 9.26 32.18 1.15
C GLN A 373 10.46 32.96 1.71
N SER A 374 10.76 32.81 2.99
CA SER A 374 11.86 33.52 3.66
C SER A 374 13.25 33.01 3.25
N ARG A 375 13.34 31.80 2.66
CA ARG A 375 14.62 31.13 2.35
C ARG A 375 14.86 31.09 0.84
N SER A 376 15.51 32.14 0.33
CA SER A 376 15.77 32.39 -1.11
C SER A 376 16.73 31.43 -1.84
N GLY A 377 17.01 30.24 -1.29
CA GLY A 377 17.95 29.28 -1.88
C GLY A 377 17.60 27.81 -1.64
N LEU A 378 16.37 27.51 -1.20
CA LEU A 378 15.95 26.12 -0.99
C LEU A 378 15.79 25.40 -2.35
N PRO A 379 16.43 24.23 -2.53
CA PRO A 379 16.20 23.38 -3.69
C PRO A 379 14.71 23.00 -3.82
N LEU A 380 14.20 22.89 -5.05
CA LEU A 380 12.78 22.60 -5.30
C LEU A 380 12.35 21.25 -4.73
N ASP A 381 13.22 20.23 -4.80
CA ASP A 381 12.96 18.91 -4.22
C ASP A 381 12.81 18.96 -2.68
N CYS A 382 13.54 19.87 -2.03
CA CYS A 382 13.42 20.13 -0.60
C CYS A 382 12.12 20.87 -0.25
N ILE A 383 11.69 21.82 -1.09
CA ILE A 383 10.37 22.48 -0.96
C ILE A 383 9.26 21.44 -1.08
N VAL A 384 9.30 20.59 -2.10
CA VAL A 384 8.29 19.52 -2.28
C VAL A 384 8.34 18.51 -1.14
N SER A 385 9.50 18.25 -0.54
CA SER A 385 9.61 17.37 0.64
C SER A 385 8.92 17.97 1.86
N ILE A 386 9.06 19.28 2.11
CA ILE A 386 8.29 19.99 3.15
C ILE A 386 6.79 19.91 2.87
N LEU A 387 6.39 20.18 1.62
CA LEU A 387 4.99 20.11 1.18
C LEU A 387 4.42 18.69 1.32
N SER A 388 5.24 17.67 1.10
CA SER A 388 4.86 16.27 1.29
C SER A 388 4.60 15.95 2.76
N SER A 389 5.44 16.46 3.67
CA SER A 389 5.24 16.28 5.11
C SER A 389 3.98 16.97 5.63
N ILE A 390 3.68 18.20 5.18
CA ILE A 390 2.42 18.88 5.58
C ILE A 390 1.20 18.24 4.92
N LEU A 391 1.31 17.75 3.68
CA LEU A 391 0.24 16.98 3.05
C LEU A 391 -0.03 15.69 3.84
N ASN A 392 1.00 14.96 4.24
CA ASN A 392 0.84 13.76 5.08
C ASN A 392 0.15 14.08 6.40
N PHE A 393 0.49 15.20 7.05
CA PHE A 393 -0.23 15.72 8.21
C PHE A 393 -1.71 15.95 7.89
N PHE A 394 -2.03 16.72 6.83
CA PHE A 394 -3.42 17.01 6.47
C PHE A 394 -4.24 15.76 6.15
N LEU A 395 -3.67 14.81 5.41
CA LEU A 395 -4.37 13.58 5.03
C LEU A 395 -4.65 12.67 6.22
N ARG A 396 -3.73 12.59 7.18
CA ARG A 396 -3.88 11.74 8.37
C ARG A 396 -4.73 12.39 9.46
N CYS A 397 -4.68 13.70 9.58
CA CYS A 397 -5.47 14.45 10.55
C CYS A 397 -6.88 14.77 10.04
N TYR A 398 -7.04 15.04 8.73
CA TYR A 398 -8.29 15.49 8.13
C TYR A 398 -8.61 14.74 6.81
N PRO A 399 -8.73 13.41 6.83
CA PRO A 399 -8.90 12.57 5.64
C PRO A 399 -10.17 12.90 4.84
N TYR A 400 -11.20 13.46 5.49
CA TYR A 400 -12.49 13.79 4.86
C TYR A 400 -12.59 15.26 4.39
N LYS A 401 -11.51 16.06 4.56
CA LYS A 401 -11.49 17.49 4.20
C LYS A 401 -10.43 17.75 3.11
N PRO A 402 -10.75 17.46 1.82
CA PRO A 402 -9.78 17.49 0.72
C PRO A 402 -9.24 18.90 0.42
N GLN A 403 -9.95 19.96 0.84
CA GLN A 403 -9.54 21.35 0.65
C GLN A 403 -8.10 21.65 1.15
N TYR A 404 -7.69 21.04 2.25
CA TYR A 404 -6.35 21.25 2.81
C TYR A 404 -5.28 20.58 1.95
N ALA A 405 -5.57 19.38 1.44
CA ALA A 405 -4.70 18.68 0.51
C ALA A 405 -4.61 19.43 -0.83
N ASP A 406 -5.73 19.93 -1.36
CA ASP A 406 -5.73 20.66 -2.63
C ASP A 406 -4.93 21.96 -2.54
N ARG A 407 -4.95 22.65 -1.39
CA ARG A 407 -4.12 23.84 -1.15
C ARG A 407 -2.62 23.54 -1.33
N VAL A 408 -2.15 22.35 -0.94
CA VAL A 408 -0.76 21.92 -1.18
C VAL A 408 -0.49 21.76 -2.67
N PHE A 409 -1.38 21.09 -3.39
CA PHE A 409 -1.24 20.90 -4.84
C PHE A 409 -1.37 22.22 -5.62
N GLN A 410 -2.23 23.12 -5.17
CA GLN A 410 -2.36 24.49 -5.71
C GLN A 410 -1.03 25.22 -5.61
N TYR A 411 -0.38 25.18 -4.44
CA TYR A 411 0.93 25.80 -4.26
C TYR A 411 1.97 25.22 -5.23
N ILE A 412 2.02 23.90 -5.39
CA ILE A 412 2.93 23.25 -6.36
C ILE A 412 2.63 23.70 -7.79
N ASN A 413 1.35 23.75 -8.15
CA ASN A 413 0.91 24.15 -9.47
C ASN A 413 1.31 25.61 -9.78
N GLU A 414 1.01 26.55 -8.88
CA GLU A 414 1.28 27.98 -9.06
C GLU A 414 2.76 28.36 -8.94
N HIS A 415 3.48 27.80 -7.95
CA HIS A 415 4.84 28.21 -7.62
C HIS A 415 5.95 27.32 -8.21
N ILE A 416 5.62 26.12 -8.70
CA ILE A 416 6.64 25.21 -9.26
C ILE A 416 6.33 24.90 -10.74
N ILE A 417 5.14 24.37 -11.03
CA ILE A 417 4.82 23.85 -12.38
C ILE A 417 4.57 24.97 -13.38
N ASN A 418 3.75 25.96 -13.02
CA ASN A 418 3.38 27.07 -13.92
C ASN A 418 4.49 28.13 -14.04
N GLN A 419 5.59 27.99 -13.31
CA GLN A 419 6.72 28.92 -13.39
C GLN A 419 7.59 28.62 -14.62
N PRO A 420 7.63 29.52 -15.64
CA PRO A 420 8.34 29.27 -16.88
C PRO A 420 9.86 29.14 -16.70
N SER A 421 10.42 29.79 -15.67
CA SER A 421 11.84 29.72 -15.32
C SER A 421 12.28 28.35 -14.79
N LEU A 422 11.35 27.54 -14.27
CA LEU A 422 11.65 26.26 -13.62
C LEU A 422 11.42 25.03 -14.51
N ARG A 423 11.03 25.23 -15.78
CA ARG A 423 10.71 24.12 -16.71
C ARG A 423 11.84 23.11 -16.87
N SER A 424 13.10 23.57 -16.90
CA SER A 424 14.25 22.66 -16.98
C SER A 424 14.42 21.83 -15.70
N ALA A 425 14.10 22.42 -14.54
CA ALA A 425 14.21 21.75 -13.24
C ALA A 425 13.14 20.67 -13.04
N LEU A 426 11.96 20.81 -13.66
CA LEU A 426 10.90 19.79 -13.64
C LEU A 426 11.34 18.42 -14.18
N HIS A 427 12.34 18.40 -15.07
CA HIS A 427 12.90 17.16 -15.62
C HIS A 427 14.07 16.60 -14.80
N GLU A 428 14.42 17.23 -13.68
CA GLU A 428 15.49 16.74 -12.80
C GLU A 428 14.99 15.59 -11.92
N ARG A 429 15.76 14.49 -11.90
CA ARG A 429 15.41 13.26 -11.18
C ARG A 429 15.04 13.46 -9.69
N PRO A 430 15.73 14.31 -8.90
CA PRO A 430 15.36 14.52 -7.51
C PRO A 430 13.95 15.12 -7.37
N LEU A 431 13.64 16.16 -8.16
CA LEU A 431 12.34 16.82 -8.12
C LEU A 431 11.22 15.87 -8.57
N GLN A 432 11.46 15.10 -9.64
CA GLN A 432 10.50 14.09 -10.11
C GLN A 432 10.21 13.03 -9.04
N LYS A 433 11.21 12.57 -8.30
CA LYS A 433 11.00 11.64 -7.18
C LYS A 433 10.15 12.26 -6.08
N SER A 434 10.42 13.51 -5.71
CA SER A 434 9.62 14.21 -4.70
C SER A 434 8.18 14.44 -5.16
N LEU A 435 7.97 14.82 -6.42
CA LEU A 435 6.62 15.01 -6.99
C LEU A 435 5.87 13.67 -7.16
N CYS A 436 6.57 12.58 -7.47
CA CYS A 436 5.97 11.26 -7.45
C CYS A 436 5.54 10.88 -6.02
N ALA A 437 6.42 11.06 -5.04
CA ALA A 437 6.13 10.72 -3.64
C ALA A 437 4.89 11.48 -3.12
N ILE A 438 4.77 12.78 -3.45
CA ILE A 438 3.62 13.57 -2.98
C ILE A 438 2.29 13.13 -3.62
N LEU A 439 2.29 12.73 -4.90
CA LEU A 439 1.09 12.24 -5.58
C LEU A 439 0.59 10.89 -5.03
N LEU A 440 1.46 10.11 -4.38
CA LEU A 440 1.10 8.82 -3.78
C LEU A 440 0.44 8.95 -2.39
N LEU A 441 0.63 10.08 -1.69
CA LEU A 441 0.08 10.28 -0.36
C LEU A 441 -1.46 10.26 -0.35
N PRO A 442 -2.18 11.03 -1.21
CA PRO A 442 -3.65 10.99 -1.25
C PRO A 442 -4.19 9.60 -1.57
N LEU A 443 -3.57 8.90 -2.53
CA LEU A 443 -3.98 7.55 -2.93
C LEU A 443 -3.89 6.54 -1.78
N THR A 444 -2.91 6.74 -0.90
CA THR A 444 -2.68 5.90 0.27
C THR A 444 -3.66 6.22 1.38
N TYR A 445 -3.77 7.49 1.78
CA TYR A 445 -4.43 7.90 3.02
C TYR A 445 -5.88 8.34 2.88
N PHE A 446 -6.35 8.80 1.71
CA PHE A 446 -7.77 9.11 1.58
C PHE A 446 -8.62 7.85 1.69
N PRO A 447 -9.84 7.91 2.27
CA PRO A 447 -10.70 6.74 2.43
C PRO A 447 -11.08 6.09 1.09
N SER A 448 -11.40 6.91 0.08
CA SER A 448 -11.77 6.49 -1.27
C SER A 448 -11.01 7.30 -2.32
N PHE A 449 -10.97 6.79 -3.56
CA PHE A 449 -10.34 7.51 -4.67
C PHE A 449 -11.15 8.75 -5.10
N SER A 450 -12.46 8.82 -4.82
CA SER A 450 -13.29 10.00 -5.11
C SER A 450 -12.72 11.29 -4.51
N TYR A 451 -12.18 11.24 -3.30
CA TYR A 451 -11.52 12.40 -2.68
C TYR A 451 -10.30 12.91 -3.46
N CYS A 452 -9.61 12.04 -4.22
CA CYS A 452 -8.52 12.46 -5.10
C CYS A 452 -9.03 13.23 -6.32
N LEU A 453 -10.23 12.91 -6.81
CA LEU A 453 -10.86 13.56 -7.96
C LEU A 453 -11.38 14.96 -7.60
N GLU A 454 -11.77 15.17 -6.34
CA GLU A 454 -12.13 16.49 -5.82
C GLU A 454 -10.94 17.48 -5.78
N LEU A 455 -9.70 16.99 -5.87
CA LEU A 455 -8.49 17.82 -5.91
C LEU A 455 -8.28 18.43 -7.30
N GLN A 456 -8.77 19.65 -7.50
CA GLN A 456 -8.66 20.39 -8.77
C GLN A 456 -7.20 20.51 -9.26
N ASN A 457 -6.23 20.56 -8.35
CA ASN A 457 -4.82 20.73 -8.67
C ASN A 457 -4.04 19.40 -8.76
N PHE A 458 -4.67 18.24 -8.53
CA PHE A 458 -3.99 16.94 -8.63
C PHE A 458 -3.64 16.58 -10.07
N LEU A 459 -4.58 16.74 -11.01
CA LEU A 459 -4.40 16.39 -12.42
C LEU A 459 -3.28 17.22 -13.11
N PRO A 460 -3.17 18.55 -12.93
CA PRO A 460 -2.02 19.32 -13.42
C PRO A 460 -0.68 18.79 -12.92
N VAL A 461 -0.58 18.42 -11.64
CA VAL A 461 0.66 17.92 -11.02
C VAL A 461 1.03 16.53 -11.55
N PHE A 462 0.03 15.66 -11.74
CA PHE A 462 0.19 14.38 -12.42
C PHE A 462 0.69 14.56 -13.86
N ASN A 463 0.07 15.45 -14.62
CA ASN A 463 0.43 15.69 -16.03
C ASN A 463 1.82 16.30 -16.22
N ALA A 464 2.35 16.99 -15.21
CA ALA A 464 3.71 17.52 -15.22
C ALA A 464 4.79 16.42 -15.04
N GLN A 465 4.42 15.21 -14.60
CA GLN A 465 5.36 14.10 -14.45
C GLN A 465 5.79 13.49 -15.80
N ASP A 466 7.00 12.93 -15.82
CA ASP A 466 7.50 12.17 -16.96
C ASP A 466 6.60 10.96 -17.29
N PRO A 467 6.51 10.53 -18.56
CA PRO A 467 5.62 9.44 -18.99
C PRO A 467 5.75 8.13 -18.19
N ASN A 468 6.97 7.75 -17.80
CA ASN A 468 7.19 6.53 -17.02
C ASN A 468 6.61 6.63 -15.61
N LEU A 469 6.75 7.78 -14.96
CA LEU A 469 6.18 8.00 -13.62
C LEU A 469 4.67 8.12 -13.68
N ARG A 470 4.11 8.76 -14.73
CA ARG A 470 2.66 8.78 -14.96
C ARG A 470 2.09 7.37 -15.09
N TYR A 471 2.81 6.48 -15.78
CA TYR A 471 2.44 5.07 -15.87
C TYR A 471 2.43 4.39 -14.50
N ASP A 472 3.49 4.55 -13.69
CA ASP A 472 3.57 3.93 -12.37
C ASP A 472 2.52 4.47 -11.39
N ILE A 473 2.23 5.77 -11.43
CA ILE A 473 1.16 6.40 -10.62
C ILE A 473 -0.21 5.90 -11.08
N ALA A 474 -0.48 5.84 -12.39
CA ALA A 474 -1.74 5.32 -12.91
C ALA A 474 -1.96 3.86 -12.48
N ARG A 475 -0.92 3.03 -12.51
CA ARG A 475 -1.00 1.65 -12.00
C ARG A 475 -1.36 1.62 -10.53
N MET A 476 -0.73 2.48 -9.73
CA MET A 476 -1.02 2.58 -8.30
C MET A 476 -2.46 3.04 -8.05
N ILE A 477 -2.99 3.97 -8.85
CA ILE A 477 -4.40 4.40 -8.78
C ILE A 477 -5.32 3.19 -8.99
N VAL A 478 -5.14 2.44 -10.08
CA VAL A 478 -5.94 1.25 -10.39
C VAL A 478 -5.85 0.22 -9.27
N GLN A 479 -4.63 -0.06 -8.79
CA GLN A 479 -4.41 -0.99 -7.69
C GLN A 479 -5.12 -0.55 -6.40
N LYS A 480 -5.03 0.74 -6.03
CA LYS A 480 -5.66 1.27 -4.82
C LYS A 480 -7.18 1.26 -4.89
N ILE A 481 -7.77 1.48 -6.06
CA ILE A 481 -9.22 1.35 -6.27
C ILE A 481 -9.65 -0.10 -6.04
N ILE A 482 -8.90 -1.06 -6.58
CA ILE A 482 -9.20 -2.50 -6.42
C ILE A 482 -9.01 -2.93 -4.95
N GLU A 483 -7.94 -2.50 -4.28
CA GLU A 483 -7.65 -2.83 -2.88
C GLU A 483 -8.72 -2.28 -1.93
N LYS A 484 -9.17 -1.05 -2.14
CA LYS A 484 -10.19 -0.40 -1.30
C LYS A 484 -11.61 -0.88 -1.61
N GLY A 485 -11.86 -1.41 -2.80
CA GLY A 485 -13.15 -1.97 -3.19
C GLY A 485 -14.31 -0.97 -3.28
N HIS A 486 -14.03 0.33 -3.28
CA HIS A 486 -15.06 1.38 -3.36
C HIS A 486 -15.51 1.57 -4.81
N SER A 487 -16.82 1.59 -5.02
CA SER A 487 -17.40 1.86 -6.35
C SER A 487 -17.39 3.35 -6.68
N LEU A 488 -17.07 3.68 -7.92
CA LEU A 488 -17.23 5.02 -8.49
C LEU A 488 -18.51 5.03 -9.31
N SER A 489 -19.47 5.85 -8.89
CA SER A 489 -20.81 5.87 -9.48
C SER A 489 -21.00 7.02 -10.45
N GLU A 490 -20.34 8.16 -10.26
CA GLU A 490 -20.56 9.33 -11.10
C GLU A 490 -19.86 9.22 -12.46
N LEU A 491 -20.52 9.72 -13.51
CA LEU A 491 -19.96 9.70 -14.87
C LEU A 491 -18.68 10.53 -14.97
N THR A 492 -18.66 11.70 -14.34
CA THR A 492 -17.52 12.62 -14.35
C THR A 492 -16.31 11.96 -13.69
N GLU A 493 -16.51 11.29 -12.55
CA GLU A 493 -15.45 10.56 -11.85
C GLU A 493 -14.87 9.44 -12.71
N ALA A 494 -15.74 8.68 -13.38
CA ALA A 494 -15.31 7.61 -14.28
C ALA A 494 -14.49 8.17 -15.47
N GLN A 495 -14.91 9.29 -16.06
CA GLN A 495 -14.18 9.92 -17.17
C GLN A 495 -12.81 10.45 -16.74
N GLU A 496 -12.69 11.03 -15.56
CA GLU A 496 -11.41 11.48 -15.02
C GLU A 496 -10.48 10.30 -14.74
N LEU A 497 -10.99 9.22 -14.12
CA LEU A 497 -10.23 7.98 -13.93
C LEU A 497 -9.71 7.42 -15.26
N LEU A 498 -10.55 7.40 -16.30
CA LEU A 498 -10.16 6.97 -17.64
C LEU A 498 -9.06 7.85 -18.24
N GLY A 499 -9.03 9.13 -17.88
CA GLY A 499 -7.91 10.04 -18.18
C GLY A 499 -6.57 9.52 -17.65
N PHE A 500 -6.51 9.07 -16.39
CA PHE A 500 -5.29 8.48 -15.81
C PHE A 500 -4.96 7.12 -16.44
N VAL A 501 -5.97 6.27 -16.62
CA VAL A 501 -5.82 4.90 -17.15
C VAL A 501 -5.37 4.88 -18.62
N SER A 502 -5.65 5.94 -19.39
CA SER A 502 -5.20 6.07 -20.78
C SER A 502 -3.69 5.86 -20.94
N VAL A 503 -2.89 6.29 -19.96
CA VAL A 503 -1.42 6.12 -19.95
C VAL A 503 -1.01 4.65 -19.86
N ILE A 504 -1.81 3.81 -19.20
CA ILE A 504 -1.55 2.37 -19.08
C ILE A 504 -1.90 1.67 -20.39
N ILE A 505 -3.07 1.99 -20.92
CA ILE A 505 -3.66 1.32 -22.08
C ILE A 505 -2.88 1.58 -23.37
N GLU A 506 -2.35 2.79 -23.54
CA GLU A 506 -1.59 3.18 -24.73
C GLU A 506 -0.15 2.65 -24.75
N LYS A 507 0.34 2.08 -23.64
CA LYS A 507 1.69 1.54 -23.55
C LYS A 507 1.81 0.22 -24.31
N LYS A 508 2.74 0.19 -25.27
CA LYS A 508 3.08 -1.03 -26.04
C LYS A 508 4.13 -1.86 -25.30
N GLY A 509 3.89 -3.16 -25.15
CA GLY A 509 4.86 -4.12 -24.59
C GLY A 509 4.20 -5.30 -23.90
N VAL A 510 4.85 -6.47 -23.94
CA VAL A 510 4.36 -7.74 -23.35
C VAL A 510 4.22 -7.64 -21.83
N ASP A 511 5.06 -6.84 -21.18
CA ASP A 511 5.11 -6.68 -19.72
C ASP A 511 3.89 -5.95 -19.12
N SER A 512 2.90 -5.57 -19.94
CA SER A 512 1.70 -4.84 -19.51
C SER A 512 0.48 -5.72 -19.23
N LEU A 513 0.57 -7.05 -19.40
CA LEU A 513 -0.60 -7.92 -19.32
C LEU A 513 -1.26 -7.91 -17.93
N ASP A 514 -0.47 -7.98 -16.85
CA ASP A 514 -0.96 -7.92 -15.47
C ASP A 514 -1.64 -6.56 -15.20
N ASP A 515 -1.10 -5.48 -15.77
CA ASP A 515 -1.66 -4.14 -15.63
C ASP A 515 -2.99 -4.01 -16.38
N LEU A 516 -3.10 -4.59 -17.58
CA LEU A 516 -4.34 -4.65 -18.35
C LEU A 516 -5.40 -5.52 -17.67
N GLN A 517 -4.99 -6.61 -17.00
CA GLN A 517 -5.88 -7.41 -16.17
C GLN A 517 -6.45 -6.57 -15.01
N ASN A 518 -5.61 -5.79 -14.34
CA ASN A 518 -6.08 -4.89 -13.27
C ASN A 518 -7.02 -3.81 -13.82
N VAL A 519 -6.73 -3.23 -15.00
CA VAL A 519 -7.66 -2.29 -15.66
C VAL A 519 -8.99 -2.96 -15.99
N ALA A 520 -8.98 -4.22 -16.45
CA ALA A 520 -10.19 -4.99 -16.69
C ALA A 520 -10.98 -5.25 -15.40
N LEU A 521 -10.30 -5.58 -14.29
CA LEU A 521 -10.92 -5.77 -12.97
C LEU A 521 -11.52 -4.46 -12.42
N MET A 522 -10.84 -3.33 -12.62
CA MET A 522 -11.29 -2.00 -12.20
C MET A 522 -12.67 -1.63 -12.78
N VAL A 523 -13.00 -2.09 -13.99
CA VAL A 523 -14.31 -1.84 -14.62
C VAL A 523 -15.48 -2.31 -13.76
N HIS A 524 -15.29 -3.35 -12.94
CA HIS A 524 -16.34 -3.85 -12.04
C HIS A 524 -16.71 -2.86 -10.93
N TYR A 525 -15.81 -1.93 -10.59
CA TYR A 525 -16.04 -0.88 -9.60
C TYR A 525 -16.65 0.38 -10.22
N LEU A 526 -16.81 0.46 -11.55
CA LEU A 526 -17.51 1.54 -12.24
C LEU A 526 -18.99 1.17 -12.38
N ASN A 527 -19.79 1.55 -11.39
CA ASN A 527 -21.19 1.16 -11.30
C ASN A 527 -22.08 2.30 -10.77
N ASN A 528 -23.09 2.66 -11.55
CA ASN A 528 -24.19 3.54 -11.16
C ASN A 528 -25.50 2.75 -11.10
N ASP A 529 -26.34 3.06 -10.11
CA ASP A 529 -27.67 2.47 -9.95
C ASP A 529 -28.66 2.94 -11.01
N ASP A 530 -28.49 4.16 -11.53
CA ASP A 530 -29.20 4.63 -12.71
C ASP A 530 -28.61 3.95 -13.97
N PRO A 531 -29.39 3.09 -14.62
CA PRO A 531 -28.91 2.36 -15.78
C PRO A 531 -28.61 3.28 -16.99
N GLN A 532 -29.12 4.52 -17.02
CA GLN A 532 -28.77 5.50 -18.06
C GLN A 532 -27.34 6.00 -17.91
N ILE A 533 -26.98 6.43 -16.70
CA ILE A 533 -25.61 6.86 -16.38
C ILE A 533 -24.66 5.69 -16.60
N GLN A 534 -25.07 4.46 -16.26
CA GLN A 534 -24.26 3.27 -16.52
C GLN A 534 -23.97 3.05 -18.01
N ILE A 535 -24.93 3.31 -18.92
CA ILE A 535 -24.68 3.25 -20.37
C ILE A 535 -23.62 4.28 -20.79
N GLU A 536 -23.68 5.50 -20.24
CA GLU A 536 -22.73 6.57 -20.55
C GLU A 536 -21.32 6.26 -20.04
N ILE A 537 -21.19 5.63 -18.87
CA ILE A 537 -19.93 5.11 -18.35
C ILE A 537 -19.36 4.04 -19.29
N LEU A 538 -20.20 3.09 -19.72
CA LEU A 538 -19.78 2.02 -20.65
C LEU A 538 -19.35 2.56 -22.02
N ARG A 539 -20.02 3.62 -22.52
CA ARG A 539 -19.61 4.33 -23.75
C ARG A 539 -18.23 4.97 -23.57
N SER A 540 -18.02 5.67 -22.47
CA SER A 540 -16.72 6.29 -22.14
C SER A 540 -15.59 5.26 -22.03
N LEU A 541 -15.89 4.10 -21.44
CA LEU A 541 -14.98 2.95 -21.37
C LEU A 541 -14.59 2.45 -22.75
N LYS A 542 -15.57 2.19 -23.63
CA LYS A 542 -15.31 1.77 -25.01
C LYS A 542 -14.43 2.79 -25.72
N ASP A 543 -14.78 4.07 -25.70
CA ASP A 543 -14.05 5.11 -26.45
C ASP A 543 -12.60 5.27 -25.97
N THR A 544 -12.35 5.00 -24.67
CA THR A 544 -11.00 4.95 -24.11
C THR A 544 -10.28 3.66 -24.50
N PHE A 545 -10.92 2.50 -24.35
CA PHE A 545 -10.30 1.20 -24.56
C PHE A 545 -9.93 0.94 -26.02
N ILE A 546 -10.63 1.53 -26.99
CA ILE A 546 -10.27 1.42 -28.42
C ILE A 546 -8.86 1.95 -28.71
N LYS A 547 -8.36 2.88 -27.90
CA LYS A 547 -7.00 3.43 -28.04
C LYS A 547 -5.90 2.40 -27.72
N ALA A 548 -6.23 1.25 -27.13
CA ALA A 548 -5.29 0.19 -26.78
C ALA A 548 -4.67 -0.56 -27.97
N GLY A 549 -5.23 -0.40 -29.19
CA GLY A 549 -4.77 -1.14 -30.37
C GLY A 549 -4.96 -2.66 -30.23
N GLU A 550 -3.88 -3.44 -30.26
CA GLU A 550 -3.90 -4.91 -30.14
C GLU A 550 -4.35 -5.39 -28.74
N ASN A 551 -4.19 -4.53 -27.72
CA ASN A 551 -4.58 -4.86 -26.34
C ASN A 551 -6.10 -4.76 -26.10
N VAL A 552 -6.87 -4.30 -27.08
CA VAL A 552 -8.33 -4.17 -27.03
C VAL A 552 -9.00 -5.52 -26.69
N LYS A 553 -8.40 -6.64 -27.13
CA LYS A 553 -8.87 -8.01 -26.88
C LYS A 553 -8.97 -8.39 -25.40
N TYR A 554 -8.23 -7.73 -24.52
CA TYR A 554 -8.27 -7.98 -23.08
C TYR A 554 -9.28 -7.10 -22.35
N LEU A 555 -9.69 -5.97 -22.94
CA LEU A 555 -10.47 -4.93 -22.26
C LEU A 555 -11.95 -4.89 -22.71
N LEU A 556 -12.22 -4.90 -24.02
CA LEU A 556 -13.59 -4.80 -24.53
C LEU A 556 -14.52 -5.98 -24.16
N PRO A 557 -14.05 -7.24 -24.00
CA PRO A 557 -14.93 -8.32 -23.54
C PRO A 557 -15.58 -8.03 -22.19
N VAL A 558 -14.89 -7.32 -21.29
CA VAL A 558 -15.46 -6.90 -19.99
C VAL A 558 -16.60 -5.90 -20.20
N VAL A 559 -16.41 -4.92 -21.09
CA VAL A 559 -17.45 -3.95 -21.46
C VAL A 559 -18.68 -4.65 -22.05
N VAL A 560 -18.47 -5.60 -22.98
CA VAL A 560 -19.55 -6.39 -23.58
C VAL A 560 -20.32 -7.17 -22.50
N ASN A 561 -19.63 -7.86 -21.61
CA ASN A 561 -20.27 -8.60 -20.52
C ASN A 561 -21.07 -7.66 -19.60
N ARG A 562 -20.52 -6.49 -19.24
CA ARG A 562 -21.25 -5.50 -18.43
C ARG A 562 -22.50 -4.97 -19.13
N CYS A 563 -22.46 -4.78 -20.45
CA CYS A 563 -23.66 -4.43 -21.23
C CYS A 563 -24.72 -5.52 -21.18
N ILE A 564 -24.32 -6.79 -21.32
CA ILE A 564 -25.23 -7.95 -21.22
C ILE A 564 -25.91 -8.00 -19.83
N PHE A 565 -25.16 -7.81 -18.75
CA PHE A 565 -25.73 -7.75 -17.41
C PHE A 565 -26.66 -6.55 -17.22
N LEU A 566 -26.31 -5.39 -17.78
CA LEU A 566 -27.14 -4.19 -17.70
C LEU A 566 -28.49 -4.36 -18.44
N ALA A 567 -28.50 -5.06 -19.58
CA ALA A 567 -29.73 -5.38 -20.32
C ALA A 567 -30.76 -6.12 -19.44
N ARG A 568 -30.29 -7.02 -18.57
CA ARG A 568 -31.13 -7.73 -17.59
C ARG A 568 -31.71 -6.80 -16.53
N ASN A 569 -30.92 -5.85 -16.03
CA ASN A 569 -31.37 -4.90 -15.02
C ASN A 569 -32.48 -3.98 -15.52
N PHE A 570 -32.42 -3.53 -16.78
CA PHE A 570 -33.49 -2.71 -17.39
C PHE A 570 -34.88 -3.37 -17.32
N ARG A 571 -34.94 -4.70 -17.49
CA ARG A 571 -36.19 -5.48 -17.40
C ARG A 571 -36.76 -5.54 -15.98
N ILE A 572 -35.89 -5.68 -14.98
CA ILE A 572 -36.30 -5.80 -13.57
C ILE A 572 -36.90 -4.47 -13.09
N PHE A 573 -36.27 -3.33 -13.42
CA PHE A 573 -36.68 -2.03 -12.90
C PHE A 573 -37.81 -1.33 -13.70
N LYS A 574 -38.20 -1.85 -14.88
CA LYS A 574 -39.33 -1.35 -15.70
C LYS A 574 -39.38 0.19 -15.85
N CYS A 575 -38.24 0.82 -16.09
CA CYS A 575 -38.18 2.27 -16.33
C CYS A 575 -38.91 2.68 -17.62
N MET A 576 -39.34 3.94 -17.73
CA MET A 576 -39.95 4.45 -18.97
C MET A 576 -38.97 4.37 -20.16
N ASP A 577 -39.47 4.01 -21.34
CA ASP A 577 -38.72 3.84 -22.59
C ASP A 577 -37.56 2.83 -22.54
N TRP A 578 -37.63 1.86 -21.63
CA TRP A 578 -36.60 0.81 -21.48
C TRP A 578 -36.36 0.03 -22.78
N ALA A 579 -37.38 -0.17 -23.61
CA ALA A 579 -37.27 -0.98 -24.82
C ALA A 579 -36.31 -0.36 -25.85
N GLU A 580 -36.42 0.94 -26.12
CA GLU A 580 -35.51 1.63 -27.04
C GLU A 580 -34.08 1.67 -26.47
N LYS A 581 -33.94 1.85 -25.16
CA LYS A 581 -32.62 1.85 -24.49
C LYS A 581 -31.93 0.49 -24.56
N VAL A 582 -32.67 -0.60 -24.38
CA VAL A 582 -32.12 -1.96 -24.53
C VAL A 582 -31.71 -2.22 -25.98
N ARG A 583 -32.47 -1.72 -26.98
CA ARG A 583 -32.04 -1.78 -28.39
C ARG A 583 -30.72 -1.05 -28.63
N LEU A 584 -30.58 0.18 -28.13
CA LEU A 584 -29.33 0.94 -28.21
C LEU A 584 -28.16 0.22 -27.52
N LEU A 585 -28.43 -0.53 -26.44
CA LEU A 585 -27.43 -1.33 -25.75
C LEU A 585 -26.97 -2.53 -26.60
N TRP A 586 -27.87 -3.20 -27.30
CA TRP A 586 -27.52 -4.27 -28.24
C TRP A 586 -26.75 -3.75 -29.45
N GLU A 587 -27.13 -2.60 -30.01
CA GLU A 587 -26.36 -1.91 -31.05
C GLU A 587 -24.95 -1.54 -30.56
N PHE A 588 -24.83 -1.12 -29.30
CA PHE A 588 -23.55 -0.83 -28.67
C PHE A 588 -22.69 -2.08 -28.49
N VAL A 589 -23.28 -3.20 -28.04
CA VAL A 589 -22.61 -4.51 -27.97
C VAL A 589 -22.09 -4.92 -29.35
N ASN A 590 -22.93 -4.82 -30.39
CA ASN A 590 -22.52 -5.10 -31.77
C ASN A 590 -21.33 -4.22 -32.19
N THR A 591 -21.35 -2.94 -31.84
CA THR A 591 -20.26 -2.01 -32.14
C THR A 591 -18.96 -2.43 -31.45
N CYS A 592 -19.01 -2.82 -30.17
CA CYS A 592 -17.84 -3.27 -29.42
C CYS A 592 -17.23 -4.54 -30.02
N ILE A 593 -18.04 -5.53 -30.39
CA ILE A 593 -17.56 -6.78 -30.99
C ILE A 593 -17.00 -6.51 -32.40
N ASN A 594 -17.62 -5.62 -33.18
CA ASN A 594 -17.08 -5.23 -34.49
C ASN A 594 -15.72 -4.53 -34.40
N VAL A 595 -15.45 -3.78 -33.33
CA VAL A 595 -14.12 -3.19 -33.11
C VAL A 595 -13.10 -4.28 -32.78
N LEU A 596 -13.44 -5.26 -31.93
CA LEU A 596 -12.60 -6.43 -31.67
C LEU A 596 -12.27 -7.19 -32.96
N TYR A 597 -13.30 -7.43 -33.77
CA TYR A 597 -13.16 -8.14 -35.03
C TYR A 597 -12.25 -7.40 -36.03
N LYS A 598 -12.38 -6.07 -36.16
CA LYS A 598 -11.53 -5.25 -37.03
C LYS A 598 -10.06 -5.19 -36.61
N ASN A 599 -9.77 -5.31 -35.31
CA ASN A 599 -8.38 -5.32 -34.83
C ASN A 599 -7.66 -6.65 -35.10
N GLY A 600 -8.38 -7.71 -35.48
CA GLY A 600 -7.80 -8.91 -36.12
C GLY A 600 -7.15 -9.93 -35.18
N ASP A 601 -7.28 -9.78 -33.86
CA ASP A 601 -6.53 -10.59 -32.90
C ASP A 601 -7.16 -11.95 -32.55
N SER A 602 -8.49 -12.05 -32.45
CA SER A 602 -9.15 -13.31 -32.04
C SER A 602 -10.56 -13.45 -32.62
N LEU A 603 -10.65 -14.16 -33.75
CA LEU A 603 -11.93 -14.56 -34.36
C LEU A 603 -12.74 -15.44 -33.41
N GLU A 604 -12.08 -16.31 -32.65
CA GLU A 604 -12.71 -17.20 -31.68
C GLU A 604 -13.42 -16.43 -30.56
N LEU A 605 -12.75 -15.42 -30.00
CA LEU A 605 -13.33 -14.53 -28.99
C LEU A 605 -14.54 -13.78 -29.55
N CYS A 606 -14.44 -13.24 -30.77
CA CYS A 606 -15.54 -12.53 -31.41
C CYS A 606 -16.76 -13.44 -31.61
N LEU A 607 -16.54 -14.68 -32.09
CA LEU A 607 -17.59 -15.67 -32.23
C LEU A 607 -18.23 -16.01 -30.88
N ALA A 608 -17.43 -16.23 -29.84
CA ALA A 608 -17.93 -16.52 -28.50
C ALA A 608 -18.77 -15.36 -27.93
N LEU A 609 -18.34 -14.11 -28.13
CA LEU A 609 -19.08 -12.91 -27.69
C LEU A 609 -20.37 -12.69 -28.48
N TYR A 610 -20.37 -12.92 -29.80
CA TYR A 610 -21.61 -12.86 -30.58
C TYR A 610 -22.61 -13.92 -30.13
N LEU A 611 -22.14 -15.14 -29.87
CA LEU A 611 -23.01 -16.22 -29.40
C LEU A 611 -23.56 -15.98 -27.98
N SER A 612 -22.76 -15.41 -27.08
CA SER A 612 -23.26 -15.02 -25.76
C SER A 612 -24.26 -13.87 -25.87
N ALA A 613 -23.99 -12.85 -26.69
CA ALA A 613 -24.92 -11.77 -26.95
C ALA A 613 -26.22 -12.28 -27.59
N ALA A 614 -26.16 -13.22 -28.54
CA ALA A 614 -27.33 -13.82 -29.18
C ALA A 614 -28.22 -14.59 -28.19
N GLU A 615 -27.61 -15.45 -27.35
CA GLU A 615 -28.33 -16.20 -26.31
C GLU A 615 -29.05 -15.24 -25.35
N MET A 616 -28.41 -14.14 -24.98
CA MET A 616 -28.96 -13.17 -24.04
C MET A 616 -30.03 -12.28 -24.70
N ALA A 617 -29.82 -11.83 -25.94
CA ALA A 617 -30.80 -11.04 -26.69
C ALA A 617 -32.10 -11.84 -26.93
N ASP A 618 -32.00 -13.14 -27.24
CA ASP A 618 -33.16 -14.02 -27.32
C ASP A 618 -33.86 -14.13 -25.95
N GLN A 619 -33.14 -14.37 -24.86
CA GLN A 619 -33.72 -14.43 -23.50
C GLN A 619 -34.44 -13.14 -23.08
N GLU A 620 -33.95 -11.98 -23.54
CA GLU A 620 -34.57 -10.68 -23.32
C GLU A 620 -35.66 -10.31 -24.35
N ASN A 621 -36.05 -11.26 -25.22
CA ASN A 621 -37.10 -11.12 -26.22
C ASN A 621 -36.81 -10.08 -27.32
N TYR A 622 -35.56 -10.02 -27.78
CA TYR A 622 -35.11 -9.24 -28.94
C TYR A 622 -34.59 -10.20 -30.05
N PRO A 623 -35.49 -10.97 -30.69
CA PRO A 623 -35.10 -11.98 -31.67
C PRO A 623 -34.41 -11.38 -32.90
N ASP A 624 -34.77 -10.15 -33.31
CA ASP A 624 -34.11 -9.48 -34.45
C ASP A 624 -32.60 -9.34 -34.23
N PHE A 625 -32.19 -8.85 -33.06
CA PHE A 625 -30.78 -8.73 -32.69
C PHE A 625 -30.12 -10.08 -32.47
N ALA A 626 -30.83 -11.05 -31.87
CA ALA A 626 -30.31 -12.40 -31.72
C ALA A 626 -30.01 -13.05 -33.08
N TYR A 627 -30.90 -12.85 -34.06
CA TYR A 627 -30.73 -13.34 -35.43
C TYR A 627 -29.49 -12.71 -36.07
N GLU A 628 -29.36 -11.38 -35.98
CA GLU A 628 -28.19 -10.65 -36.49
C GLU A 628 -26.89 -11.19 -35.86
N PHE A 629 -26.83 -11.36 -34.54
CA PHE A 629 -25.65 -11.91 -33.87
C PHE A 629 -25.31 -13.34 -34.33
N PHE A 630 -26.29 -14.20 -34.57
CA PHE A 630 -26.03 -15.51 -35.18
C PHE A 630 -25.50 -15.39 -36.62
N THR A 631 -26.03 -14.46 -37.43
CA THR A 631 -25.51 -14.25 -38.79
C THR A 631 -24.07 -13.74 -38.80
N GLN A 632 -23.70 -12.89 -37.84
CA GLN A 632 -22.31 -12.46 -37.65
C GLN A 632 -21.42 -13.63 -37.20
N ALA A 633 -21.90 -14.46 -36.26
CA ALA A 633 -21.18 -15.67 -35.85
C ALA A 633 -20.96 -16.65 -37.01
N PHE A 634 -21.95 -16.83 -37.91
CA PHE A 634 -21.77 -17.63 -39.12
C PHE A 634 -20.75 -17.02 -40.08
N SER A 635 -20.74 -15.70 -40.24
CA SER A 635 -19.76 -15.01 -41.09
C SER A 635 -18.34 -15.27 -40.58
N ILE A 636 -18.11 -15.22 -39.26
CA ILE A 636 -16.81 -15.54 -38.65
C ILE A 636 -16.44 -17.02 -38.84
N TYR A 637 -17.42 -17.93 -38.71
CA TYR A 637 -17.22 -19.35 -38.98
C TYR A 637 -16.83 -19.63 -40.44
N GLU A 638 -17.42 -18.90 -41.39
CA GLU A 638 -17.08 -19.02 -42.82
C GLU A 638 -15.68 -18.52 -43.15
N GLU A 639 -15.05 -17.75 -42.27
CA GLU A 639 -13.67 -17.27 -42.43
C GLU A 639 -12.63 -18.24 -41.85
N SER A 640 -13.00 -19.06 -40.86
CA SER A 640 -12.09 -20.01 -40.18
C SER A 640 -11.78 -21.29 -41.00
N VAL A 641 -11.83 -21.21 -42.35
CA VAL A 641 -11.77 -22.35 -43.30
C VAL A 641 -10.50 -23.19 -43.21
N LEU A 642 -9.40 -22.61 -42.73
CA LEU A 642 -8.10 -23.28 -42.72
C LEU A 642 -7.96 -24.32 -41.59
N ASP A 643 -8.76 -24.24 -40.54
CA ASP A 643 -8.66 -25.12 -39.37
C ASP A 643 -9.94 -25.94 -39.15
N SER A 644 -9.88 -27.22 -39.56
CA SER A 644 -11.03 -28.13 -39.44
C SER A 644 -11.45 -28.41 -38.00
N GLU A 645 -10.50 -28.42 -37.05
CA GLU A 645 -10.79 -28.73 -35.64
C GLU A 645 -11.46 -27.53 -34.98
N LEU A 646 -10.96 -26.33 -35.28
CA LEU A 646 -11.58 -25.10 -34.83
C LEU A 646 -12.99 -24.93 -35.42
N GLN A 647 -13.18 -25.17 -36.72
CA GLN A 647 -14.51 -25.13 -37.34
C GLN A 647 -15.48 -26.09 -36.64
N TYR A 648 -15.06 -27.32 -36.36
CA TYR A 648 -15.90 -28.26 -35.64
C TYR A 648 -16.30 -27.71 -34.26
N GLN A 649 -15.35 -27.23 -33.47
CA GLN A 649 -15.62 -26.65 -32.15
C GLN A 649 -16.56 -25.44 -32.21
N GLN A 650 -16.31 -24.50 -33.13
CA GLN A 650 -17.15 -23.32 -33.34
C GLN A 650 -18.57 -23.70 -33.74
N LEU A 651 -18.73 -24.68 -34.64
CA LEU A 651 -20.05 -25.17 -35.03
C LEU A 651 -20.80 -25.79 -33.85
N LEU A 652 -20.11 -26.56 -33.01
CA LEU A 652 -20.71 -27.11 -31.79
C LEU A 652 -21.16 -26.00 -30.82
N MET A 653 -20.37 -24.93 -30.67
CA MET A 653 -20.75 -23.77 -29.88
C MET A 653 -22.01 -23.09 -30.46
N ILE A 654 -22.07 -22.89 -31.78
CA ILE A 654 -23.24 -22.31 -32.45
C ILE A 654 -24.48 -23.18 -32.21
N ILE A 655 -24.39 -24.49 -32.47
CA ILE A 655 -25.50 -25.44 -32.26
C ILE A 655 -25.96 -25.41 -30.80
N GLY A 656 -25.03 -25.48 -29.85
CA GLY A 656 -25.34 -25.49 -28.42
C GLY A 656 -26.02 -24.20 -27.95
N LYS A 657 -25.62 -23.04 -28.49
CA LYS A 657 -26.21 -21.74 -28.15
C LYS A 657 -27.56 -21.53 -28.83
N LEU A 658 -27.68 -21.90 -30.10
CA LEU A 658 -28.93 -21.83 -30.86
C LEU A 658 -30.01 -22.76 -30.26
N GLN A 659 -29.62 -23.94 -29.77
CA GLN A 659 -30.55 -24.88 -29.12
C GLN A 659 -31.25 -24.30 -27.88
N LYS A 660 -30.66 -23.30 -27.22
CA LYS A 660 -31.23 -22.65 -26.05
C LYS A 660 -32.24 -21.55 -26.37
N THR A 661 -32.32 -21.13 -27.64
CA THR A 661 -33.18 -20.01 -28.05
C THR A 661 -34.66 -20.42 -28.16
N ARG A 662 -35.58 -19.51 -27.83
CA ARG A 662 -37.02 -19.82 -27.79
C ARG A 662 -37.91 -18.76 -28.44
N ASN A 663 -37.39 -17.58 -28.78
CA ASN A 663 -38.21 -16.44 -29.19
C ASN A 663 -38.12 -16.10 -30.69
N PHE A 664 -37.39 -16.88 -31.48
CA PHE A 664 -37.37 -16.73 -32.93
C PHE A 664 -38.71 -17.03 -33.60
N SER A 665 -38.93 -16.40 -34.75
CA SER A 665 -39.97 -16.82 -35.68
C SER A 665 -39.64 -18.21 -36.25
N VAL A 666 -40.67 -18.94 -36.69
CA VAL A 666 -40.51 -20.28 -37.28
C VAL A 666 -39.59 -20.25 -38.49
N ASP A 667 -39.73 -19.23 -39.35
CA ASP A 667 -38.96 -19.09 -40.60
C ASP A 667 -37.50 -18.71 -40.34
N ASP A 668 -37.27 -17.79 -39.40
CA ASP A 668 -35.91 -17.36 -39.04
C ASP A 668 -35.15 -18.51 -38.37
N TYR A 669 -35.79 -19.21 -37.43
CA TYR A 669 -35.20 -20.35 -36.78
C TYR A 669 -34.86 -21.46 -37.79
N ASP A 670 -35.81 -21.86 -38.65
CA ASP A 670 -35.59 -22.86 -39.71
C ASP A 670 -34.38 -22.50 -40.60
N THR A 671 -34.25 -21.20 -40.95
CA THR A 671 -33.12 -20.70 -41.73
C THR A 671 -31.78 -20.91 -41.02
N LEU A 672 -31.69 -20.60 -39.73
CA LEU A 672 -30.46 -20.77 -38.94
C LEU A 672 -30.12 -22.26 -38.78
N ILE A 673 -31.11 -23.12 -38.53
CA ILE A 673 -30.89 -24.57 -38.39
C ILE A 673 -30.42 -25.19 -39.71
N THR A 674 -31.05 -24.80 -40.82
CA THR A 674 -30.69 -25.29 -42.15
C THR A 674 -29.25 -24.92 -42.48
N LYS A 675 -28.82 -23.69 -42.13
CA LYS A 675 -27.41 -23.27 -42.26
C LYS A 675 -26.47 -24.09 -41.37
N CYS A 676 -26.77 -24.27 -40.08
CA CYS A 676 -25.99 -25.13 -39.17
C CYS A 676 -25.82 -26.55 -39.72
N THR A 677 -26.91 -27.15 -40.20
CA THR A 677 -26.93 -28.51 -40.74
C THR A 677 -26.13 -28.60 -42.05
N LEU A 678 -26.19 -27.57 -42.89
CA LEU A 678 -25.39 -27.47 -44.10
C LEU A 678 -23.89 -27.40 -43.77
N TYR A 679 -23.49 -26.54 -42.83
CA TYR A 679 -22.09 -26.42 -42.40
C TYR A 679 -21.57 -27.72 -41.80
N ALA A 680 -22.36 -28.37 -40.94
CA ALA A 680 -22.03 -29.69 -40.42
C ALA A 680 -21.71 -30.69 -41.55
N SER A 681 -22.50 -30.69 -42.62
CA SER A 681 -22.27 -31.57 -43.76
C SER A 681 -21.10 -31.19 -44.67
N LYS A 682 -20.51 -30.01 -44.49
CA LYS A 682 -19.36 -29.50 -45.26
C LYS A 682 -18.03 -29.61 -44.50
N LEU A 683 -18.03 -30.08 -43.26
CA LEU A 683 -16.80 -30.30 -42.48
C LEU A 683 -15.86 -31.27 -43.22
N LEU A 684 -14.55 -31.11 -43.06
CA LEU A 684 -13.55 -31.90 -43.79
C LEU A 684 -13.56 -33.38 -43.37
N LYS A 685 -13.59 -33.65 -42.05
CA LYS A 685 -13.53 -35.01 -41.49
C LYS A 685 -14.92 -35.63 -41.46
N LYS A 686 -15.09 -36.84 -42.00
CA LYS A 686 -16.38 -37.57 -41.97
C LYS A 686 -16.93 -37.81 -40.55
N PRO A 687 -16.11 -38.16 -39.54
CA PRO A 687 -16.60 -38.29 -38.16
C PRO A 687 -17.20 -36.98 -37.64
N ASP A 688 -16.55 -35.85 -37.88
CA ASP A 688 -17.02 -34.53 -37.47
C ASP A 688 -18.30 -34.13 -38.21
N GLN A 689 -18.41 -34.46 -39.51
CA GLN A 689 -19.66 -34.28 -40.28
C GLN A 689 -20.82 -35.06 -39.63
N CYS A 690 -20.57 -36.33 -39.33
CA CYS A 690 -21.56 -37.19 -38.69
C CYS A 690 -22.00 -36.61 -37.34
N CYS A 691 -21.03 -36.24 -36.50
CA CYS A 691 -21.28 -35.62 -35.20
C CYS A 691 -22.04 -34.30 -35.28
N GLY A 692 -21.59 -33.38 -36.13
CA GLY A 692 -22.26 -32.10 -36.33
C GLY A 692 -23.70 -32.26 -36.81
N ILE A 693 -23.98 -33.20 -37.73
CA ILE A 693 -25.33 -33.40 -38.28
C ILE A 693 -26.28 -34.01 -37.25
N TYR A 694 -25.86 -35.06 -36.52
CA TYR A 694 -26.74 -35.62 -35.50
C TYR A 694 -26.91 -34.65 -34.34
N LEU A 695 -25.91 -33.81 -34.00
CA LEU A 695 -26.10 -32.78 -32.97
C LEU A 695 -27.03 -31.67 -33.45
N ALA A 696 -26.91 -31.25 -34.71
CA ALA A 696 -27.83 -30.31 -35.34
C ALA A 696 -29.27 -30.86 -35.42
N SER A 697 -29.45 -32.20 -35.38
CA SER A 697 -30.80 -32.79 -35.32
C SER A 697 -31.60 -32.31 -34.09
N HIS A 698 -30.92 -31.98 -32.98
CA HIS A 698 -31.57 -31.48 -31.77
C HIS A 698 -32.17 -30.08 -31.94
N LEU A 699 -31.70 -29.31 -32.92
CA LEU A 699 -32.27 -28.00 -33.22
C LEU A 699 -33.68 -28.11 -33.82
N TRP A 700 -33.94 -29.18 -34.58
CA TRP A 700 -35.25 -29.52 -35.15
C TRP A 700 -36.23 -30.10 -34.12
N TRP A 701 -35.78 -30.33 -32.88
CA TRP A 701 -36.58 -30.94 -31.83
C TRP A 701 -36.32 -30.25 -30.49
N GLN A 702 -36.98 -29.12 -30.30
CA GLN A 702 -36.95 -28.44 -29.02
C GLN A 702 -37.86 -29.16 -28.00
N VAL A 703 -37.44 -29.13 -26.73
CA VAL A 703 -38.22 -29.64 -25.61
C VAL A 703 -38.88 -28.46 -24.91
N ALA A 704 -40.16 -28.60 -24.57
CA ALA A 704 -40.90 -27.58 -23.84
C ALA A 704 -40.26 -27.32 -22.47
N SER A 705 -39.97 -26.06 -22.16
CA SER A 705 -39.37 -25.66 -20.88
C SER A 705 -40.39 -25.28 -19.80
N GLY A 706 -41.69 -25.34 -20.12
CA GLY A 706 -42.82 -25.01 -19.23
C GLY A 706 -44.16 -25.18 -19.96
N GLU A 707 -45.28 -24.97 -19.26
CA GLU A 707 -46.64 -25.24 -19.78
C GLU A 707 -47.01 -24.40 -21.02
N ASP A 708 -46.55 -23.15 -21.08
CA ASP A 708 -46.89 -22.21 -22.17
C ASP A 708 -45.90 -22.23 -23.37
N SER A 709 -44.82 -23.03 -23.30
CA SER A 709 -43.80 -23.08 -24.34
C SER A 709 -44.29 -23.91 -25.53
N ARG A 710 -44.32 -23.33 -26.73
CA ARG A 710 -44.55 -24.07 -27.99
C ARG A 710 -43.21 -24.45 -28.62
N PRO A 711 -42.66 -25.64 -28.34
CA PRO A 711 -41.38 -26.02 -28.91
C PRO A 711 -41.46 -26.16 -30.43
N PHE A 712 -40.42 -25.74 -31.13
CA PHE A 712 -40.25 -26.04 -32.55
C PHE A 712 -39.88 -27.52 -32.73
N GLN A 713 -40.72 -28.25 -33.48
CA GLN A 713 -40.56 -29.69 -33.71
C GLN A 713 -40.86 -30.04 -35.17
N ASP A 714 -39.86 -30.56 -35.89
CA ASP A 714 -40.02 -31.17 -37.21
C ASP A 714 -39.47 -32.61 -37.19
N PRO A 715 -40.31 -33.63 -36.98
CA PRO A 715 -39.87 -35.01 -36.86
C PRO A 715 -39.27 -35.55 -38.18
N LYS A 716 -39.68 -35.02 -39.33
CA LYS A 716 -39.17 -35.48 -40.64
C LYS A 716 -37.73 -35.05 -40.84
N ARG A 717 -37.43 -33.79 -40.51
CA ARG A 717 -36.06 -33.26 -40.56
C ARG A 717 -35.12 -33.96 -39.59
N VAL A 718 -35.59 -34.29 -38.38
CA VAL A 718 -34.83 -35.12 -37.42
C VAL A 718 -34.42 -36.45 -38.06
N LEU A 719 -35.38 -37.17 -38.66
CA LEU A 719 -35.10 -38.44 -39.32
C LEU A 719 -34.12 -38.28 -40.50
N GLU A 720 -34.27 -37.24 -41.32
CA GLU A 720 -33.36 -36.93 -42.43
C GLU A 720 -31.91 -36.73 -41.93
N CYS A 721 -31.72 -35.98 -40.84
CA CYS A 721 -30.41 -35.76 -40.22
C CYS A 721 -29.79 -37.06 -39.72
N LEU A 722 -30.57 -37.91 -39.04
CA LEU A 722 -30.07 -39.19 -38.51
C LEU A 722 -29.73 -40.18 -39.63
N GLN A 723 -30.57 -40.29 -40.66
CA GLN A 723 -30.30 -41.14 -41.82
C GLN A 723 -29.06 -40.67 -42.59
N LYS A 724 -28.87 -39.35 -42.71
CA LYS A 724 -27.67 -38.78 -43.32
C LYS A 724 -26.42 -39.07 -42.48
N SER A 725 -26.52 -38.94 -41.15
CA SER A 725 -25.43 -39.28 -40.21
C SER A 725 -25.05 -40.76 -40.32
N LEU A 726 -26.04 -41.65 -40.43
CA LEU A 726 -25.82 -43.09 -40.62
C LEU A 726 -25.04 -43.40 -41.90
N LYS A 727 -25.42 -42.77 -43.02
CA LYS A 727 -24.71 -42.93 -44.31
C LYS A 727 -23.26 -42.44 -44.24
N ILE A 728 -23.00 -41.37 -43.48
CA ILE A 728 -21.64 -40.84 -43.30
C ILE A 728 -20.81 -41.75 -42.39
N ALA A 729 -21.41 -42.29 -41.32
CA ALA A 729 -20.78 -43.26 -40.43
C ALA A 729 -20.38 -44.55 -41.16
N ASP A 730 -21.27 -45.08 -42.02
CA ASP A 730 -20.99 -46.26 -42.86
C ASP A 730 -19.85 -46.01 -43.87
N ALA A 731 -19.75 -44.77 -44.37
CA ALA A 731 -18.72 -44.38 -45.33
C ALA A 731 -17.35 -44.07 -44.67
N CYS A 732 -17.18 -44.27 -43.35
CA CYS A 732 -15.91 -44.11 -42.66
C CYS A 732 -15.02 -45.33 -42.89
N MET A 733 -13.76 -45.11 -43.31
CA MET A 733 -12.82 -46.21 -43.60
C MET A 733 -12.37 -46.96 -42.35
N ASP A 734 -12.20 -46.24 -41.23
CA ASP A 734 -11.86 -46.86 -39.96
C ASP A 734 -13.11 -47.48 -39.32
N GLN A 735 -13.12 -48.81 -39.24
CA GLN A 735 -14.22 -49.59 -38.68
C GLN A 735 -14.46 -49.24 -37.20
N LEU A 736 -13.40 -48.92 -36.43
CA LEU A 736 -13.54 -48.58 -35.01
C LEU A 736 -14.25 -47.24 -34.83
N THR A 737 -13.86 -46.23 -35.60
CA THR A 737 -14.55 -44.92 -35.63
C THR A 737 -15.98 -45.06 -36.15
N SER A 738 -16.18 -45.85 -37.20
CA SER A 738 -17.53 -46.14 -37.73
C SER A 738 -18.45 -46.74 -36.65
N LEU A 739 -17.95 -47.74 -35.90
CA LEU A 739 -18.68 -48.36 -34.79
C LEU A 739 -19.04 -47.34 -33.69
N LYS A 740 -18.08 -46.49 -33.29
CA LYS A 740 -18.34 -45.41 -32.31
C LYS A 740 -19.47 -44.48 -32.77
N LEU A 741 -19.46 -44.09 -34.03
CA LEU A 741 -20.48 -43.22 -34.61
C LEU A 741 -21.85 -43.92 -34.64
N PHE A 742 -21.92 -45.20 -35.00
CA PHE A 742 -23.16 -45.97 -34.96
C PHE A 742 -23.78 -46.03 -33.57
N ILE A 743 -22.96 -46.28 -32.54
CA ILE A 743 -23.43 -46.30 -31.15
C ILE A 743 -23.97 -44.92 -30.76
N ASN A 744 -23.24 -43.85 -31.02
CA ASN A 744 -23.72 -42.48 -30.72
C ASN A 744 -25.02 -42.14 -31.46
N ILE A 745 -25.14 -42.52 -32.73
CA ILE A 745 -26.38 -42.33 -33.51
C ILE A 745 -27.52 -43.13 -32.89
N LEU A 746 -27.29 -44.39 -32.50
CA LEU A 746 -28.27 -45.24 -31.83
C LEU A 746 -28.79 -44.60 -30.54
N GLU A 747 -27.91 -44.00 -29.74
CA GLU A 747 -28.32 -43.24 -28.55
C GLU A 747 -29.20 -42.03 -28.90
N ARG A 748 -28.93 -41.34 -30.01
CA ARG A 748 -29.82 -40.26 -30.48
C ARG A 748 -31.17 -40.80 -30.92
N TYR A 749 -31.21 -41.94 -31.60
CA TYR A 749 -32.46 -42.62 -31.91
C TYR A 749 -33.26 -42.96 -30.66
N PHE A 750 -32.61 -43.52 -29.62
CA PHE A 750 -33.26 -43.78 -28.34
C PHE A 750 -33.80 -42.51 -27.68
N TYR A 751 -33.02 -41.42 -27.68
CA TYR A 751 -33.48 -40.13 -27.16
C TYR A 751 -34.74 -39.63 -27.89
N TYR A 752 -34.77 -39.61 -29.22
CA TYR A 752 -35.95 -39.15 -29.96
C TYR A 752 -37.15 -40.09 -29.84
N TYR A 753 -36.88 -41.39 -29.72
CA TYR A 753 -37.93 -42.37 -29.46
C TYR A 753 -38.57 -42.14 -28.10
N ASP A 754 -37.76 -41.82 -27.09
CA ASP A 754 -38.21 -41.44 -25.74
C ASP A 754 -39.01 -40.14 -25.74
N GLN A 755 -38.57 -39.13 -26.50
CA GLN A 755 -39.28 -37.86 -26.65
C GLN A 755 -40.55 -37.96 -27.51
N HIS A 756 -40.99 -39.17 -27.84
CA HIS A 756 -42.14 -39.47 -28.66
C HIS A 756 -42.14 -38.90 -30.09
N CYS A 757 -40.97 -38.75 -30.72
CA CYS A 757 -40.88 -38.31 -32.12
C CYS A 757 -41.58 -39.29 -33.07
N GLU A 758 -42.54 -38.78 -33.87
CA GLU A 758 -43.43 -39.60 -34.71
C GLU A 758 -42.71 -40.30 -35.87
N SER A 759 -41.70 -39.66 -36.46
CA SER A 759 -40.96 -40.20 -37.62
C SER A 759 -39.93 -41.26 -37.22
N ILE A 760 -39.63 -41.39 -35.93
CA ILE A 760 -38.70 -42.40 -35.41
C ILE A 760 -39.48 -43.64 -34.99
N ILE A 761 -39.43 -44.66 -35.85
CA ILE A 761 -40.16 -45.91 -35.68
C ILE A 761 -39.21 -47.01 -35.18
N ALA A 762 -39.74 -47.94 -34.39
CA ALA A 762 -39.01 -49.09 -33.83
C ALA A 762 -38.17 -49.86 -34.86
N LYS A 763 -38.65 -50.00 -36.10
CA LYS A 763 -37.91 -50.64 -37.20
C LYS A 763 -36.56 -49.98 -37.51
N HIS A 764 -36.46 -48.65 -37.40
CA HIS A 764 -35.20 -47.93 -37.61
C HIS A 764 -34.19 -48.27 -36.51
N ILE A 765 -34.67 -48.44 -35.27
CA ILE A 765 -33.86 -48.74 -34.09
C ILE A 765 -33.39 -50.19 -34.14
N SER A 766 -34.30 -51.13 -34.38
CA SER A 766 -34.01 -52.56 -34.52
C SER A 766 -32.96 -52.80 -35.61
N GLY A 767 -33.17 -52.22 -36.80
CA GLY A 767 -32.20 -52.33 -37.90
C GLY A 767 -30.84 -51.69 -37.60
N LEU A 768 -30.80 -50.63 -36.77
CA LEU A 768 -29.54 -50.02 -36.34
C LEU A 768 -28.82 -50.83 -35.27
N ILE A 769 -29.55 -51.47 -34.34
CA ILE A 769 -28.99 -52.41 -33.37
C ILE A 769 -28.34 -53.57 -34.12
N ASP A 770 -29.07 -54.19 -35.06
CA ASP A 770 -28.56 -55.29 -35.89
C ASP A 770 -27.29 -54.88 -36.67
N LEU A 771 -27.32 -53.70 -37.30
CA LEU A 771 -26.16 -53.17 -38.03
C LEU A 771 -24.96 -52.95 -37.11
N THR A 772 -25.18 -52.37 -35.93
CA THR A 772 -24.12 -52.04 -34.96
C THR A 772 -23.51 -53.32 -34.38
N GLU A 773 -24.33 -54.32 -34.06
CA GLU A 773 -23.88 -55.63 -33.60
C GLU A 773 -23.10 -56.39 -34.68
N GLN A 774 -23.58 -56.38 -35.92
CA GLN A 774 -22.88 -57.03 -37.05
C GLN A 774 -21.50 -56.40 -37.27
N ASN A 775 -21.41 -55.07 -37.22
CA ASN A 775 -20.14 -54.35 -37.34
C ASN A 775 -19.21 -54.67 -36.16
N MET A 776 -19.73 -54.70 -34.93
CA MET A 776 -18.95 -55.10 -33.75
C MET A 776 -18.42 -56.54 -33.86
N ARG A 777 -19.24 -57.49 -34.32
CA ARG A 777 -18.81 -58.89 -34.55
C ARG A 777 -17.72 -58.95 -35.63
N SER A 778 -17.85 -58.18 -36.71
CA SER A 778 -16.82 -58.08 -37.75
C SER A 778 -15.48 -57.60 -37.18
N ILE A 779 -15.50 -56.57 -36.33
CA ILE A 779 -14.29 -56.02 -35.68
C ILE A 779 -13.68 -57.03 -34.70
N LEU A 780 -14.49 -57.75 -33.92
CA LEU A 780 -14.02 -58.78 -32.98
C LEU A 780 -13.38 -59.99 -33.68
N ILE A 781 -13.79 -60.29 -34.91
CA ILE A 781 -13.21 -61.37 -35.73
C ILE A 781 -11.92 -60.92 -36.41
N SER A 782 -11.77 -59.62 -36.69
CA SER A 782 -10.54 -59.04 -37.25
C SER A 782 -9.37 -59.11 -36.27
N SER A 783 -8.14 -59.27 -36.79
CA SER A 783 -6.97 -59.50 -35.95
C SER A 783 -6.57 -58.24 -35.17
N PRO A 784 -5.97 -58.34 -33.96
CA PRO A 784 -5.50 -57.16 -33.21
C PRO A 784 -4.50 -56.29 -33.98
N ALA A 785 -3.82 -56.85 -34.99
CA ALA A 785 -2.89 -56.13 -35.84
C ALA A 785 -3.60 -55.21 -36.86
N ASP A 786 -4.84 -55.52 -37.23
CA ASP A 786 -5.65 -54.71 -38.15
C ASP A 786 -6.28 -53.50 -37.43
N LEU A 787 -6.33 -53.51 -36.10
CA LEU A 787 -6.68 -52.37 -35.25
C LEU A 787 -5.47 -51.45 -35.13
N ILE A 788 -5.13 -50.80 -36.26
CA ILE A 788 -3.98 -49.92 -36.39
C ILE A 788 -3.99 -48.91 -35.25
N ALA A 789 -2.89 -48.99 -34.48
CA ALA A 789 -2.31 -47.99 -33.62
C ALA A 789 -3.08 -46.67 -33.54
N SER A 790 -3.79 -46.50 -32.43
CA SER A 790 -3.77 -45.28 -31.61
C SER A 790 -3.27 -44.04 -32.38
N ASP A 791 -4.13 -43.42 -33.18
CA ASP A 791 -3.95 -42.00 -33.37
C ASP A 791 -4.59 -41.33 -32.14
N PRO A 792 -3.81 -40.83 -31.18
CA PRO A 792 -4.36 -40.06 -30.09
C PRO A 792 -5.02 -38.75 -30.58
N ARG A 793 -5.00 -38.45 -31.88
CA ARG A 793 -5.80 -37.37 -32.49
C ARG A 793 -7.06 -37.88 -33.21
N ALA A 794 -7.16 -39.19 -33.48
CA ALA A 794 -8.43 -39.83 -33.83
C ALA A 794 -9.37 -39.96 -32.62
N TYR A 795 -8.97 -39.46 -31.44
CA TYR A 795 -9.89 -38.95 -30.43
C TYR A 795 -10.62 -37.70 -30.98
N ALA A 796 -11.33 -37.85 -32.10
CA ALA A 796 -12.10 -36.83 -32.84
C ALA A 796 -13.29 -36.28 -32.04
N SER A 797 -13.34 -36.55 -30.76
CA SER A 797 -14.32 -36.06 -29.81
C SER A 797 -13.83 -36.53 -28.46
N SER A 798 -13.98 -35.72 -27.42
CA SER A 798 -13.62 -36.03 -26.03
C SER A 798 -14.41 -37.21 -25.43
N ILE A 799 -14.98 -38.10 -26.25
CA ILE A 799 -16.07 -38.97 -25.86
C ILE A 799 -15.54 -40.25 -25.15
N TRP A 800 -14.27 -40.65 -25.31
CA TRP A 800 -13.77 -41.89 -24.67
C TRP A 800 -12.26 -41.86 -24.35
N GLU A 801 -11.83 -41.09 -23.35
CA GLU A 801 -10.55 -41.34 -22.69
C GLU A 801 -10.72 -42.50 -21.69
N VAL A 802 -10.51 -43.75 -22.12
CA VAL A 802 -10.39 -44.86 -21.16
C VAL A 802 -8.95 -45.33 -21.16
N ALA A 803 -8.20 -44.90 -20.15
CA ALA A 803 -6.75 -45.00 -20.11
C ALA A 803 -6.16 -46.42 -19.94
N ASN A 804 -6.96 -47.49 -19.79
CA ASN A 804 -6.39 -48.82 -19.48
C ASN A 804 -7.25 -50.04 -19.86
N VAL A 805 -8.36 -49.87 -20.61
CA VAL A 805 -9.21 -51.00 -21.06
C VAL A 805 -9.10 -51.09 -22.58
N SER A 806 -9.17 -52.31 -23.13
CA SER A 806 -9.26 -52.46 -24.59
C SER A 806 -10.44 -51.63 -25.10
N VAL A 807 -10.19 -50.75 -26.07
CA VAL A 807 -11.21 -49.82 -26.59
C VAL A 807 -12.44 -50.59 -27.07
N ILE A 808 -12.25 -51.80 -27.60
CA ILE A 808 -13.31 -52.68 -28.08
C ILE A 808 -14.20 -53.16 -26.94
N ASP A 809 -13.61 -53.60 -25.81
CA ASP A 809 -14.39 -54.04 -24.64
C ASP A 809 -15.20 -52.87 -24.07
N SER A 810 -14.64 -51.65 -24.07
CA SER A 810 -15.37 -50.46 -23.66
C SER A 810 -16.57 -50.17 -24.57
N LEU A 811 -16.40 -50.29 -25.89
CA LEU A 811 -17.49 -50.08 -26.86
C LEU A 811 -18.54 -51.17 -26.77
N LYS A 812 -18.13 -52.42 -26.56
CA LYS A 812 -19.03 -53.55 -26.29
C LYS A 812 -19.87 -53.31 -25.05
N ASN A 813 -19.22 -52.99 -23.93
CA ASN A 813 -19.90 -52.67 -22.69
C ASN A 813 -20.82 -51.44 -22.82
N HIS A 814 -20.51 -50.51 -23.72
CA HIS A 814 -21.38 -49.37 -23.97
C HIS A 814 -22.60 -49.72 -24.81
N LEU A 815 -22.41 -50.45 -25.91
CA LEU A 815 -23.52 -50.96 -26.73
C LEU A 815 -24.46 -51.83 -25.89
N GLU A 816 -23.92 -52.77 -25.09
CA GLU A 816 -24.70 -53.61 -24.18
C GLU A 816 -25.47 -52.77 -23.15
N ARG A 817 -24.91 -51.66 -22.64
CA ARG A 817 -25.62 -50.75 -21.75
C ARG A 817 -26.73 -49.98 -22.46
N ALA A 818 -26.48 -49.53 -23.70
CA ALA A 818 -27.46 -48.80 -24.50
C ALA A 818 -28.63 -49.70 -24.93
N THR A 819 -28.37 -50.94 -25.33
CA THR A 819 -29.42 -51.92 -25.63
C THR A 819 -30.14 -52.35 -24.35
N ALA A 820 -29.44 -52.60 -23.24
CA ALA A 820 -30.06 -52.91 -21.96
C ALA A 820 -30.96 -51.78 -21.43
N TYR A 821 -30.65 -50.51 -21.74
CA TYR A 821 -31.53 -49.39 -21.45
C TYR A 821 -32.87 -49.50 -22.18
N ALA A 822 -32.84 -49.85 -23.46
CA ALA A 822 -34.05 -50.09 -24.26
C ALA A 822 -34.81 -51.34 -23.78
N GLU A 823 -34.10 -52.43 -23.46
CA GLU A 823 -34.70 -53.67 -22.93
C GLU A 823 -35.39 -53.45 -21.58
N LYS A 824 -34.78 -52.68 -20.66
CA LYS A 824 -35.40 -52.35 -19.37
C LYS A 824 -36.70 -51.58 -19.50
N ARG A 825 -36.86 -50.81 -20.58
CA ARG A 825 -38.09 -50.07 -20.87
C ARG A 825 -39.10 -50.87 -21.69
N SER A 826 -38.82 -52.12 -22.04
CA SER A 826 -39.76 -52.98 -22.77
C SER A 826 -41.10 -53.23 -22.05
N GLU A 827 -41.21 -52.88 -20.76
CA GLU A 827 -42.49 -52.81 -20.04
C GLU A 827 -43.45 -51.77 -20.66
N ASP A 828 -42.92 -50.73 -21.30
CA ASP A 828 -43.68 -49.80 -22.14
C ASP A 828 -43.91 -50.46 -23.51
N GLU A 829 -45.19 -50.58 -23.91
CA GLU A 829 -45.61 -51.17 -25.18
C GLU A 829 -44.84 -50.56 -26.37
N ARG A 830 -44.54 -49.26 -26.32
CA ARG A 830 -43.77 -48.59 -27.37
C ARG A 830 -42.37 -49.18 -27.50
N TRP A 831 -41.65 -49.38 -26.40
CA TRP A 831 -40.27 -49.92 -26.43
C TRP A 831 -40.23 -51.41 -26.74
N SER A 832 -41.26 -52.17 -26.35
CA SER A 832 -41.37 -53.60 -26.68
C SER A 832 -41.30 -53.86 -28.20
N SER A 833 -41.85 -52.94 -29.01
CA SER A 833 -41.86 -53.05 -30.48
C SER A 833 -40.48 -52.94 -31.15
N ILE A 834 -39.43 -52.53 -30.42
CA ILE A 834 -38.05 -52.49 -30.93
C ILE A 834 -37.46 -53.90 -31.05
N PHE A 835 -37.88 -54.82 -30.18
CA PHE A 835 -37.35 -56.18 -30.09
C PHE A 835 -38.30 -57.26 -30.64
N GLN A 836 -39.41 -56.85 -31.26
CA GLN A 836 -40.31 -57.69 -32.04
C GLN A 836 -39.87 -57.72 -33.50
#